data_AF-A0A4Z0M3D9-F1
#
_entry.id   AF-A0A4Z0M3D9-F1
#
_cell.length_a   1.000
_cell.length_b   1.000
_cell.length_c   1.000
_cell.angle_alpha   90.00
_cell.angle_beta   90.00
_cell.angle_gamma   90.00
#
_symmetry.space_group_name_H-M   'P 1'
#
loop_
_entity.id
_entity.type
_entity.pdbx_description
1 polymer ?
#
loop_
_entity_poly.entity_id
_entity_poly.type
_entity_poly.pdbx_seq_one_letter_code
_entity_poly.pdbx_strand_id
1 'polypeptide(L)'
;MVVLRLLITLSLLAIGVSPALAASPQTAPATAQQLDMPLALRELQGLDDPSLAFGLNGVADWNAVLPFIDLVKSMRPWLGHVRGRWGGLTAAQMREGGFLDEHGWLTRMPPGIAKVSGVFAWSDTGLGLPDVRAGRYVMLYAGSGSIEIANAEVVAREPGRIVFDIAPYPGNWWFDIVSVDPSDHLRDIRIVRESQLALYRAGAIFNPDWLELVADARLVRFMDWMGTNNSPLAEPDDRVDPAYYTWFGQVPIEVQVRLANEIGADPWFNIPHLASDALVEEFASYVRDNLDPRLQAYVEFSNETWNWQFQQTHQLVDAGKALWGNGQVGVYYTMRASQVMRIWDGVFGEQADKRLVKVLAGQAVNTWLSNILISADLWRRLDPDNWRDPASTFDAFAVTTYFGGQLSQNAQLRDQLLAMPHEQAFPRMRDNLLDPDTALSIPVMIDKLRAQKALANKAGLRLVLYEGGQHHHHAEGGATKDERYNNLMLEFVRSQEMADLYQRVWDAWAALGQGSFMQFVESGPPSQYGSWGLRVNPRDNPPRARLLDQLNRETPAWWESRAGSHFQHGAVVSGSDAAETLVGTAAEDYLLGGGGDDVLLPGPGDDGINGGEGEDVVVLAGDPPAYRLSRAGEGYLVSGPGGRDYLFAAELLQFADASRCALDATAVSRASAPQAEPPCAGLLACADCDAAGPAHAGR
;
A
#
# COMPACT_ATOMS: atom_id res chain seq x y z
N MET A 1 -51.49 -18.12 43.64
CA MET A 1 -52.71 -17.39 44.08
C MET A 1 -52.76 -16.10 43.28
N VAL A 2 -53.47 -16.04 42.14
CA VAL A 2 -54.93 -15.82 42.02
C VAL A 2 -55.31 -14.37 42.37
N VAL A 3 -55.51 -13.55 41.32
CA VAL A 3 -56.76 -12.80 41.00
C VAL A 3 -56.84 -11.25 41.14
N LEU A 4 -57.16 -10.67 39.96
CA LEU A 4 -58.06 -9.56 39.55
C LEU A 4 -57.94 -8.11 40.04
N ARG A 5 -57.78 -7.24 39.03
CA ARG A 5 -58.69 -6.17 38.55
C ARG A 5 -59.85 -5.72 39.47
N LEU A 6 -60.04 -4.40 39.55
CA LEU A 6 -61.37 -3.80 39.39
C LEU A 6 -61.31 -2.43 38.69
N LEU A 7 -62.22 -2.29 37.71
CA LEU A 7 -62.55 -1.06 36.98
C LEU A 7 -63.45 -0.14 37.83
N ILE A 8 -63.32 1.17 37.63
CA ILE A 8 -64.44 2.12 37.77
C ILE A 8 -64.51 2.96 36.49
N THR A 9 -65.59 2.76 35.74
CA THR A 9 -66.11 3.65 34.70
C THR A 9 -67.14 4.58 35.33
N LEU A 10 -67.11 5.89 35.02
CA LEU A 10 -68.32 6.71 35.02
C LEU A 10 -68.23 7.93 34.08
N SER A 11 -69.16 7.94 33.13
CA SER A 11 -69.92 9.07 32.53
C SER A 11 -69.31 10.02 31.48
N LEU A 12 -70.02 10.02 30.35
CA LEU A 12 -70.00 10.93 29.20
C LEU A 12 -70.33 12.40 29.56
N LEU A 13 -69.74 13.39 28.87
CA LEU A 13 -70.33 14.06 27.68
C LEU A 13 -69.40 15.16 27.12
N ALA A 14 -69.13 15.03 25.82
CA ALA A 14 -69.08 16.06 24.76
C ALA A 14 -68.18 17.30 24.89
N ILE A 15 -67.28 17.47 23.93
CA ILE A 15 -67.33 18.43 22.79
C ILE A 15 -65.89 18.51 22.24
N GLY A 16 -65.74 18.18 20.95
CA GLY A 16 -64.43 18.21 20.30
C GLY A 16 -63.94 19.62 20.02
N VAL A 17 -62.63 19.82 20.11
CA VAL A 17 -61.76 20.57 19.20
C VAL A 17 -60.33 20.09 19.50
N SER A 18 -59.65 19.51 18.51
CA SER A 18 -58.22 19.19 18.60
C SER A 18 -57.41 20.48 18.73
N PRO A 19 -56.52 20.64 19.72
CA PRO A 19 -55.54 21.71 19.67
C PRO A 19 -54.42 21.30 18.72
N ALA A 20 -54.15 22.18 17.76
CA ALA A 20 -53.04 22.08 16.83
C ALA A 20 -51.72 21.84 17.57
N LEU A 21 -51.03 20.76 17.21
CA LEU A 21 -49.60 20.61 17.49
C LEU A 21 -48.87 21.70 16.72
N ALA A 22 -48.27 22.63 17.47
CA ALA A 22 -47.38 23.63 16.93
C ALA A 22 -46.26 22.92 16.15
N ALA A 23 -46.20 23.18 14.84
CA ALA A 23 -45.10 22.78 14.00
C ALA A 23 -43.82 23.44 14.53
N SER A 24 -42.81 22.62 14.84
CA SER A 24 -41.43 23.07 14.90
C SER A 24 -41.10 23.76 13.56
N PRO A 25 -40.33 24.87 13.55
CA PRO A 25 -39.98 25.51 12.29
C PRO A 25 -39.12 24.52 11.49
N GLN A 26 -39.68 23.99 10.41
CA GLN A 26 -38.92 23.36 9.35
C GLN A 26 -38.00 24.43 8.79
N THR A 27 -36.70 24.32 9.06
CA THR A 27 -35.68 25.00 8.27
C THR A 27 -35.81 24.47 6.86
N ALA A 28 -36.18 25.34 5.92
CA ALA A 28 -36.14 25.03 4.50
C ALA A 28 -34.71 24.65 4.10
N PRO A 29 -34.52 23.70 3.16
CA PRO A 29 -33.20 23.43 2.61
C PRO A 29 -32.68 24.72 1.95
N ALA A 30 -31.41 25.04 2.18
CA ALA A 30 -30.76 26.10 1.45
C ALA A 30 -30.76 25.68 -0.03
N THR A 31 -31.55 26.34 -0.86
CA THR A 31 -31.36 26.27 -2.32
C THR A 31 -29.95 26.74 -2.60
N ALA A 32 -29.21 25.98 -3.41
CA ALA A 32 -27.78 26.14 -3.69
C ALA A 32 -27.37 27.45 -4.39
N GLN A 33 -28.20 28.49 -4.34
CA GLN A 33 -27.99 29.81 -4.93
C GLN A 33 -27.19 30.79 -4.07
N GLN A 34 -26.73 30.41 -2.88
CA GLN A 34 -25.89 31.28 -2.05
C GLN A 34 -25.12 30.49 -0.98
N LEU A 35 -24.09 29.75 -1.40
CA LEU A 35 -23.02 29.37 -0.48
C LEU A 35 -22.06 30.55 -0.38
N ASP A 36 -22.19 31.36 0.69
CA ASP A 36 -21.12 32.28 1.09
C ASP A 36 -19.90 31.42 1.47
N MET A 37 -18.89 31.38 0.61
CA MET A 37 -17.65 30.65 0.89
C MET A 37 -16.77 31.42 1.89
N PRO A 38 -16.13 30.74 2.87
CA PRO A 38 -15.94 29.30 2.95
C PRO A 38 -16.47 28.63 4.24
N LEU A 39 -17.17 27.50 4.09
CA LEU A 39 -17.23 26.46 5.12
C LEU A 39 -15.79 26.03 5.44
N ALA A 40 -15.47 25.83 6.72
CA ALA A 40 -14.15 25.39 7.13
C ALA A 40 -13.90 23.94 6.67
N LEU A 41 -12.70 23.69 6.10
CA LEU A 41 -12.24 22.34 5.77
C LEU A 41 -12.21 21.45 7.02
N ARG A 42 -12.36 20.14 6.83
CA ARG A 42 -12.15 19.16 7.89
C ARG A 42 -10.67 19.12 8.29
N GLU A 43 -10.43 18.73 9.53
CA GLU A 43 -9.07 18.49 10.02
C GLU A 43 -8.47 17.24 9.35
N LEU A 44 -7.17 17.30 9.04
CA LEU A 44 -6.41 16.15 8.57
C LEU A 44 -6.42 15.02 9.60
N GLN A 45 -6.27 13.79 9.12
CA GLN A 45 -6.27 12.56 9.92
C GLN A 45 -4.84 12.05 10.13
N GLY A 46 -4.63 11.21 11.14
CA GLY A 46 -3.34 10.57 11.41
C GLY A 46 -2.40 11.37 12.32
N LEU A 47 -1.23 10.79 12.60
CA LEU A 47 -0.23 11.34 13.53
C LEU A 47 0.58 12.50 12.95
N ASP A 48 1.02 13.41 13.83
CA ASP A 48 1.78 14.59 13.44
C ASP A 48 3.27 14.32 13.20
N ASP A 49 3.91 13.46 14.02
CA ASP A 49 5.34 13.12 13.95
C ASP A 49 5.58 11.63 14.31
N PRO A 50 5.09 10.69 13.46
CA PRO A 50 5.24 9.26 13.71
C PRO A 50 6.71 8.80 13.71
N SER A 51 6.97 7.72 14.45
CA SER A 51 8.30 7.10 14.59
C SER A 51 8.40 5.67 14.05
N LEU A 52 7.27 5.00 13.84
CA LEU A 52 7.18 3.62 13.36
C LEU A 52 7.23 3.56 11.83
N ALA A 53 7.92 2.58 11.28
CA ALA A 53 8.01 2.35 9.84
C ALA A 53 7.78 0.87 9.51
N PHE A 54 7.38 0.59 8.27
CA PHE A 54 7.10 -0.77 7.81
C PHE A 54 7.76 -1.03 6.46
N GLY A 55 8.39 -2.19 6.29
CA GLY A 55 8.39 -2.82 4.98
C GLY A 55 6.98 -3.27 4.63
N LEU A 56 6.64 -3.27 3.35
CA LEU A 56 5.33 -3.74 2.90
C LEU A 56 5.43 -5.15 2.37
N ASN A 57 4.58 -6.05 2.87
CA ASN A 57 4.55 -7.43 2.40
C ASN A 57 4.21 -7.51 0.91
N GLY A 58 4.90 -8.38 0.17
CA GLY A 58 4.77 -8.50 -1.29
C GLY A 58 3.39 -8.94 -1.73
N VAL A 59 2.84 -8.35 -2.79
CA VAL A 59 1.46 -8.57 -3.23
C VAL A 59 1.24 -10.00 -3.76
N ALA A 60 0.36 -10.76 -3.09
CA ALA A 60 -0.04 -12.09 -3.52
C ALA A 60 -1.46 -12.45 -3.06
N ASP A 61 -2.17 -13.29 -3.82
CA ASP A 61 -3.56 -13.68 -3.55
C ASP A 61 -3.75 -14.50 -2.27
N TRP A 62 -2.67 -15.07 -1.72
CA TRP A 62 -2.68 -15.76 -0.43
C TRP A 62 -2.40 -14.86 0.77
N ASN A 63 -1.99 -13.61 0.55
CA ASN A 63 -1.65 -12.72 1.66
C ASN A 63 -2.85 -12.44 2.53
N ALA A 64 -2.60 -12.49 3.84
CA ALA A 64 -3.60 -12.26 4.87
C ALA A 64 -4.45 -11.02 4.62
N VAL A 65 -3.79 -9.92 4.32
CA VAL A 65 -4.41 -8.64 4.00
C VAL A 65 -4.00 -8.26 2.59
N LEU A 66 -4.98 -8.02 1.74
CA LEU A 66 -4.75 -7.59 0.36
C LEU A 66 -4.79 -6.05 0.33
N PRO A 67 -3.77 -5.40 -0.25
CA PRO A 67 -3.64 -3.95 -0.21
C PRO A 67 -4.59 -3.23 -1.17
N PHE A 68 -5.24 -3.91 -2.11
CA PHE A 68 -6.07 -3.29 -3.13
C PHE A 68 -7.56 -3.64 -3.00
N ILE A 69 -8.43 -2.67 -3.29
CA ILE A 69 -9.89 -2.88 -3.33
C ILE A 69 -10.27 -3.84 -4.45
N ASP A 70 -9.64 -3.69 -5.62
CA ASP A 70 -9.79 -4.64 -6.73
C ASP A 70 -8.90 -5.87 -6.47
N LEU A 71 -9.56 -6.99 -6.15
CA LEU A 71 -8.87 -8.25 -5.87
C LEU A 71 -8.04 -8.74 -7.07
N VAL A 72 -8.41 -8.38 -8.30
CA VAL A 72 -7.69 -8.82 -9.49
C VAL A 72 -6.25 -8.28 -9.50
N LYS A 73 -6.00 -7.12 -8.88
CA LYS A 73 -4.65 -6.56 -8.72
C LYS A 73 -3.73 -7.40 -7.83
N SER A 74 -4.28 -8.24 -6.96
CA SER A 74 -3.52 -9.21 -6.16
C SER A 74 -3.55 -10.63 -6.71
N MET A 75 -4.27 -10.87 -7.81
CA MET A 75 -4.48 -12.21 -8.36
C MET A 75 -3.19 -12.76 -8.97
N ARG A 76 -2.85 -14.02 -8.67
CA ARG A 76 -1.73 -14.69 -9.36
C ARG A 76 -1.95 -14.73 -10.88
N PRO A 77 -0.87 -14.87 -11.68
CA PRO A 77 -1.02 -14.90 -13.13
C PRO A 77 -1.95 -16.01 -13.63
N TRP A 78 -2.62 -15.76 -14.76
CA TRP A 78 -3.53 -16.70 -15.43
C TRP A 78 -2.99 -18.14 -15.49
N LEU A 79 -3.88 -19.10 -15.25
CA LEU A 79 -3.60 -20.52 -15.41
C LEU A 79 -4.57 -21.16 -16.41
N GLY A 80 -4.04 -21.71 -17.50
CA GLY A 80 -4.81 -22.44 -18.51
C GLY A 80 -4.89 -23.91 -18.16
N HIS A 81 -6.10 -24.48 -18.24
CA HIS A 81 -6.40 -25.85 -17.87
C HIS A 81 -6.68 -26.71 -19.09
N VAL A 82 -5.95 -27.82 -19.24
CA VAL A 82 -6.31 -28.85 -20.23
C VAL A 82 -7.56 -29.57 -19.74
N ARG A 83 -8.40 -30.08 -20.66
CA ARG A 83 -9.62 -30.80 -20.32
C ARG A 83 -9.36 -31.92 -19.31
N GLY A 84 -10.01 -31.85 -18.15
CA GLY A 84 -9.91 -32.84 -17.07
C GLY A 84 -8.63 -32.77 -16.22
N ARG A 85 -7.80 -31.73 -16.38
CA ARG A 85 -6.54 -31.58 -15.62
C ARG A 85 -6.34 -30.13 -15.15
N TRP A 86 -5.89 -29.99 -13.90
CA TRP A 86 -5.47 -28.68 -13.37
C TRP A 86 -4.14 -28.23 -14.00
N GLY A 87 -4.12 -27.00 -14.53
CA GLY A 87 -2.99 -26.45 -15.26
C GLY A 87 -2.79 -27.06 -16.65
N GLY A 88 -1.73 -26.60 -17.32
CA GLY A 88 -1.46 -26.96 -18.71
C GLY A 88 -0.79 -25.87 -19.52
N LEU A 89 -1.09 -24.61 -19.20
CA LEU A 89 -0.51 -23.45 -19.87
C LEU A 89 -0.35 -22.30 -18.87
N THR A 90 0.85 -21.74 -18.76
CA THR A 90 1.15 -20.60 -17.88
C THR A 90 0.83 -19.27 -18.57
N ALA A 91 0.62 -18.20 -17.80
CA ALA A 91 0.46 -16.85 -18.35
C ALA A 91 1.63 -16.42 -19.26
N ALA A 92 2.87 -16.78 -18.91
CA ALA A 92 4.04 -16.49 -19.74
C ALA A 92 3.94 -17.17 -21.13
N GLN A 93 3.55 -18.44 -21.17
CA GLN A 93 3.31 -19.17 -22.41
C GLN A 93 2.10 -18.62 -23.18
N MET A 94 1.07 -18.13 -22.49
CA MET A 94 -0.07 -17.46 -23.15
C MET A 94 0.36 -16.15 -23.81
N ARG A 95 1.21 -15.36 -23.14
CA ARG A 95 1.78 -14.12 -23.69
C ARG A 95 2.65 -14.42 -24.91
N GLU A 96 3.57 -15.39 -24.81
CA GLU A 96 4.43 -15.81 -25.93
C GLU A 96 3.61 -16.33 -27.12
N GLY A 97 2.50 -17.03 -26.85
CA GLY A 97 1.55 -17.47 -27.87
C GLY A 97 0.63 -16.38 -28.43
N GLY A 98 0.78 -15.13 -27.97
CA GLY A 98 -0.01 -13.97 -28.39
C GLY A 98 -1.49 -14.09 -28.02
N PHE A 99 -1.82 -14.79 -26.94
CA PHE A 99 -3.21 -14.97 -26.46
C PHE A 99 -3.67 -13.88 -25.49
N LEU A 100 -2.75 -13.03 -25.04
CA LEU A 100 -3.02 -11.91 -24.16
C LEU A 100 -2.80 -10.59 -24.91
N ASP A 101 -3.58 -9.56 -24.59
CA ASP A 101 -3.28 -8.20 -25.03
C ASP A 101 -2.15 -7.57 -24.18
N GLU A 102 -1.84 -6.30 -24.46
CA GLU A 102 -0.79 -5.54 -23.77
C GLU A 102 -1.04 -5.38 -22.26
N HIS A 103 -2.31 -5.32 -21.83
CA HIS A 103 -2.71 -5.27 -20.42
C HIS A 103 -2.91 -6.65 -19.79
N GLY A 104 -2.65 -7.72 -20.55
CA GLY A 104 -2.66 -9.10 -20.10
C GLY A 104 -4.03 -9.78 -20.09
N TRP A 105 -5.05 -9.19 -20.72
CA TRP A 105 -6.38 -9.78 -20.86
C TRP A 105 -6.41 -10.83 -21.96
N LEU A 106 -7.21 -11.89 -21.75
CA LEU A 106 -7.30 -13.01 -22.68
C LEU A 106 -8.08 -12.62 -23.94
N THR A 107 -7.41 -12.56 -25.09
CA THR A 107 -8.02 -12.14 -26.37
C THR A 107 -8.72 -13.29 -27.09
N ARG A 108 -8.27 -14.52 -26.90
CA ARG A 108 -8.89 -15.74 -27.46
C ARG A 108 -8.46 -16.97 -26.67
N MET A 109 -9.27 -18.04 -26.74
CA MET A 109 -8.95 -19.30 -26.07
C MET A 109 -7.73 -19.99 -26.72
N PRO A 110 -6.68 -20.36 -25.95
CA PRO A 110 -5.55 -21.11 -26.49
C PRO A 110 -5.95 -22.52 -26.96
N PRO A 111 -5.37 -23.04 -28.05
CA PRO A 111 -5.68 -24.40 -28.54
C PRO A 111 -5.44 -25.47 -27.47
N GLY A 112 -6.40 -26.37 -27.29
CA GLY A 112 -6.31 -27.48 -26.32
C GLY A 112 -6.55 -27.08 -24.86
N ILE A 113 -6.79 -25.80 -24.57
CA ILE A 113 -7.16 -25.30 -23.25
C ILE A 113 -8.68 -25.22 -23.16
N ALA A 114 -9.25 -25.83 -22.11
CA ALA A 114 -10.68 -25.90 -21.90
C ALA A 114 -11.22 -24.64 -21.19
N LYS A 115 -10.40 -24.04 -20.32
CA LYS A 115 -10.71 -22.83 -19.54
C LYS A 115 -9.45 -22.18 -19.02
N VAL A 116 -9.50 -20.87 -18.77
CA VAL A 116 -8.41 -20.08 -18.17
C VAL A 116 -8.91 -19.50 -16.85
N SER A 117 -8.19 -19.75 -15.76
CA SER A 117 -8.66 -19.43 -14.40
C SER A 117 -7.92 -18.24 -13.80
N GLY A 118 -8.69 -17.37 -13.16
CA GLY A 118 -8.20 -16.45 -12.13
C GLY A 118 -8.39 -17.09 -10.76
N VAL A 119 -7.31 -17.23 -9.97
CA VAL A 119 -7.27 -18.07 -8.77
C VAL A 119 -6.95 -17.25 -7.53
N PHE A 120 -7.67 -17.56 -6.44
CA PHE A 120 -7.57 -16.88 -5.16
C PHE A 120 -7.42 -17.86 -4.00
N ALA A 121 -6.28 -17.81 -3.32
CA ALA A 121 -5.95 -18.65 -2.17
C ALA A 121 -6.58 -18.14 -0.86
N TRP A 122 -7.79 -18.64 -0.59
CA TRP A 122 -8.66 -18.24 0.53
C TRP A 122 -8.68 -19.25 1.69
N SER A 123 -7.91 -20.34 1.60
CA SER A 123 -7.87 -21.38 2.63
C SER A 123 -7.55 -20.84 4.02
N ASP A 124 -8.26 -21.35 5.03
CA ASP A 124 -8.02 -21.00 6.43
C ASP A 124 -6.68 -21.53 6.92
N THR A 125 -5.86 -20.63 7.47
CA THR A 125 -4.59 -20.94 8.13
C THR A 125 -4.75 -21.09 9.65
N GLY A 126 -5.98 -21.08 10.17
CA GLY A 126 -6.28 -21.04 11.60
C GLY A 126 -6.13 -19.65 12.20
N LEU A 127 -6.16 -18.61 11.36
CA LEU A 127 -5.85 -17.22 11.71
C LEU A 127 -7.01 -16.26 11.45
N GLY A 128 -8.23 -16.79 11.25
CA GLY A 128 -9.45 -15.99 11.06
C GLY A 128 -9.55 -15.29 9.70
N LEU A 129 -8.74 -15.71 8.70
CA LEU A 129 -8.75 -15.14 7.36
C LEU A 129 -10.08 -15.32 6.60
N PRO A 130 -10.75 -16.48 6.65
CA PRO A 130 -12.04 -16.64 5.99
C PRO A 130 -13.08 -15.63 6.50
N ASP A 131 -13.08 -15.32 7.80
CA ASP A 131 -14.06 -14.40 8.40
C ASP A 131 -13.87 -12.95 7.97
N VAL A 132 -12.63 -12.52 7.76
CA VAL A 132 -12.34 -11.16 7.26
C VAL A 132 -12.56 -11.05 5.75
N ARG A 133 -12.48 -12.16 5.01
CA ARG A 133 -12.65 -12.18 3.54
C ARG A 133 -14.06 -12.59 3.08
N ALA A 134 -14.90 -13.10 3.96
CA ALA A 134 -16.28 -13.42 3.62
C ALA A 134 -17.09 -12.16 3.31
N GLY A 135 -18.07 -12.27 2.42
CA GLY A 135 -18.98 -11.19 2.07
C GLY A 135 -19.45 -11.25 0.62
N ARG A 136 -20.18 -10.21 0.23
CA ARG A 136 -20.67 -10.01 -1.13
C ARG A 136 -19.65 -9.27 -1.98
N TYR A 137 -19.43 -9.77 -3.19
CA TYR A 137 -18.51 -9.23 -4.17
C TYR A 137 -19.24 -8.95 -5.49
N VAL A 138 -18.74 -7.93 -6.18
CA VAL A 138 -19.19 -7.53 -7.51
C VAL A 138 -18.02 -7.68 -8.46
N MET A 139 -18.18 -8.54 -9.46
CA MET A 139 -17.29 -8.60 -10.63
C MET A 139 -17.85 -7.67 -11.71
N LEU A 140 -17.05 -6.71 -12.14
CA LEU A 140 -17.32 -5.85 -13.30
C LEU A 140 -16.37 -6.25 -14.44
N TYR A 141 -16.84 -6.21 -15.67
CA TYR A 141 -16.00 -6.51 -16.84
C TYR A 141 -16.56 -5.88 -18.11
N ALA A 142 -15.68 -5.65 -19.08
CA ALA A 142 -16.06 -5.31 -20.46
C ALA A 142 -15.88 -6.54 -21.37
N GLY A 143 -16.57 -6.52 -22.50
CA GLY A 143 -16.47 -7.56 -23.50
C GLY A 143 -17.46 -8.72 -23.35
N SER A 144 -17.35 -9.64 -24.29
CA SER A 144 -18.30 -10.74 -24.50
C SER A 144 -17.59 -12.09 -24.35
N GLY A 145 -18.19 -12.98 -23.56
CA GLY A 145 -17.63 -14.29 -23.25
C GLY A 145 -18.40 -15.00 -22.14
N SER A 146 -17.89 -16.14 -21.68
CA SER A 146 -18.47 -16.92 -20.59
C SER A 146 -17.52 -17.00 -19.41
N ILE A 147 -17.98 -16.49 -18.26
CA ILE A 147 -17.28 -16.55 -16.97
C ILE A 147 -18.07 -17.43 -16.00
N GLU A 148 -17.46 -18.52 -15.54
CA GLU A 148 -17.99 -19.37 -14.48
C GLU A 148 -17.29 -19.05 -13.16
N ILE A 149 -18.02 -18.99 -12.05
CA ILE A 149 -17.44 -18.80 -10.72
C ILE A 149 -17.59 -20.11 -9.96
N ALA A 150 -16.50 -20.59 -9.37
CA ALA A 150 -16.48 -21.81 -8.58
C ALA A 150 -16.12 -21.48 -7.14
N ASN A 151 -16.63 -22.28 -6.20
CA ASN A 151 -16.40 -22.06 -4.77
C ASN A 151 -16.85 -20.64 -4.35
N ALA A 152 -17.97 -20.18 -4.89
CA ALA A 152 -18.74 -19.04 -4.40
C ALA A 152 -20.19 -19.17 -4.89
N GLU A 153 -21.12 -18.50 -4.23
CA GLU A 153 -22.54 -18.53 -4.61
C GLU A 153 -22.86 -17.34 -5.52
N VAL A 154 -23.21 -17.59 -6.79
CA VAL A 154 -23.62 -16.51 -7.70
C VAL A 154 -25.04 -16.07 -7.36
N VAL A 155 -25.19 -14.78 -7.03
CA VAL A 155 -26.47 -14.15 -6.67
C VAL A 155 -27.18 -13.60 -7.90
N ALA A 156 -26.44 -12.90 -8.78
CA ALA A 156 -27.00 -12.26 -9.96
C ALA A 156 -25.99 -12.22 -11.11
N ARG A 157 -26.50 -12.23 -12.35
CA ARG A 157 -25.72 -12.11 -13.59
C ARG A 157 -26.42 -11.16 -14.55
N GLU A 158 -25.67 -10.16 -15.00
CA GLU A 158 -26.05 -9.19 -16.02
C GLU A 158 -24.86 -9.00 -16.98
N PRO A 159 -25.06 -8.56 -18.22
CA PRO A 159 -23.95 -8.21 -19.10
C PRO A 159 -22.98 -7.24 -18.41
N GLY A 160 -21.70 -7.62 -18.31
CA GLY A 160 -20.65 -6.82 -17.67
C GLY A 160 -20.66 -6.83 -16.13
N ARG A 161 -21.56 -7.57 -15.48
CA ARG A 161 -21.70 -7.59 -14.02
C ARG A 161 -22.11 -8.96 -13.47
N ILE A 162 -21.35 -9.48 -12.51
CA ILE A 162 -21.70 -10.69 -11.75
C ILE A 162 -21.62 -10.38 -10.26
N VAL A 163 -22.69 -10.65 -9.52
CA VAL A 163 -22.72 -10.51 -8.05
C VAL A 163 -22.66 -11.89 -7.43
N PHE A 164 -21.79 -12.09 -6.45
CA PHE A 164 -21.60 -13.39 -5.81
C PHE A 164 -21.17 -13.25 -4.34
N ASP A 165 -21.53 -14.25 -3.55
CA ASP A 165 -21.23 -14.33 -2.12
C ASP A 165 -20.10 -15.35 -1.88
N ILE A 166 -19.06 -14.91 -1.16
CA ILE A 166 -18.00 -15.78 -0.64
C ILE A 166 -18.33 -16.05 0.83
N ALA A 167 -18.67 -17.30 1.15
CA ALA A 167 -18.97 -17.70 2.53
C ALA A 167 -17.69 -17.93 3.35
N PRO A 168 -17.74 -17.86 4.69
CA PRO A 168 -16.59 -18.12 5.56
C PRO A 168 -16.34 -19.62 5.65
N TYR A 169 -15.66 -20.20 4.68
CA TYR A 169 -15.29 -21.61 4.69
C TYR A 169 -13.85 -21.83 4.27
N PRO A 170 -13.21 -22.92 4.75
CA PRO A 170 -11.84 -23.23 4.37
C PRO A 170 -11.81 -23.67 2.90
N GLY A 171 -11.25 -22.84 2.02
CA GLY A 171 -11.07 -23.23 0.63
C GLY A 171 -10.63 -22.09 -0.26
N ASN A 172 -10.03 -22.43 -1.39
CA ASN A 172 -9.73 -21.48 -2.46
C ASN A 172 -10.98 -21.30 -3.33
N TRP A 173 -11.12 -20.12 -3.93
CA TRP A 173 -12.12 -19.86 -4.96
C TRP A 173 -11.44 -19.39 -6.24
N TRP A 174 -12.16 -19.47 -7.35
CA TRP A 174 -11.65 -19.05 -8.65
C TRP A 174 -12.80 -18.71 -9.59
N PHE A 175 -12.48 -17.98 -10.65
CA PHE A 175 -13.35 -17.84 -11.80
C PHE A 175 -12.67 -18.38 -13.05
N ASP A 176 -13.45 -18.98 -13.93
CA ASP A 176 -13.03 -19.63 -15.16
C ASP A 176 -13.56 -18.84 -16.37
N ILE A 177 -12.67 -18.35 -17.22
CA ILE A 177 -13.03 -17.92 -18.57
C ILE A 177 -13.12 -19.17 -19.44
N VAL A 178 -14.34 -19.50 -19.86
CA VAL A 178 -14.67 -20.70 -20.67
C VAL A 178 -14.73 -20.37 -22.15
N SER A 179 -15.12 -19.15 -22.50
CA SER A 179 -15.10 -18.64 -23.86
C SER A 179 -14.87 -17.13 -23.87
N VAL A 180 -14.30 -16.65 -24.97
CA VAL A 180 -14.05 -15.24 -25.27
C VAL A 180 -14.49 -15.00 -26.71
N ASP A 181 -15.20 -13.91 -26.97
CA ASP A 181 -15.41 -13.40 -28.33
C ASP A 181 -14.15 -12.64 -28.77
N PRO A 182 -13.39 -13.09 -29.79
CA PRO A 182 -12.17 -12.40 -30.20
C PRO A 182 -12.39 -11.00 -30.81
N SER A 183 -13.62 -10.66 -31.18
CA SER A 183 -13.97 -9.32 -31.70
C SER A 183 -14.34 -8.32 -30.61
N ASP A 184 -14.62 -8.82 -29.40
CA ASP A 184 -14.96 -8.03 -28.21
C ASP A 184 -14.54 -8.83 -26.98
N HIS A 185 -13.23 -8.99 -26.78
CA HIS A 185 -12.71 -9.89 -25.76
C HIS A 185 -12.98 -9.39 -24.34
N LEU A 186 -13.10 -10.33 -23.41
CA LEU A 186 -13.24 -10.04 -21.98
C LEU A 186 -12.01 -9.29 -21.47
N ARG A 187 -12.24 -8.12 -20.88
CA ARG A 187 -11.20 -7.22 -20.37
C ARG A 187 -11.73 -6.38 -19.20
N ASP A 188 -10.83 -5.66 -18.56
CA ASP A 188 -11.13 -4.80 -17.41
C ASP A 188 -11.95 -5.53 -16.32
N ILE A 189 -11.58 -6.79 -16.07
CA ILE A 189 -12.21 -7.60 -15.03
C ILE A 189 -11.76 -7.05 -13.68
N ARG A 190 -12.71 -6.57 -12.89
CA ARG A 190 -12.51 -5.96 -11.57
C ARG A 190 -13.35 -6.74 -10.58
N ILE A 191 -12.81 -7.08 -9.42
CA ILE A 191 -13.56 -7.80 -8.37
C ILE A 191 -13.46 -7.01 -7.08
N VAL A 192 -14.57 -6.39 -6.68
CA VAL A 192 -14.63 -5.44 -5.57
C VAL A 192 -15.64 -5.93 -4.54
N ARG A 193 -15.32 -5.78 -3.25
CA ARG A 193 -16.31 -6.02 -2.18
C ARG A 193 -17.45 -5.02 -2.34
N GLU A 194 -18.70 -5.46 -2.30
CA GLU A 194 -19.85 -4.59 -2.59
C GLU A 194 -19.88 -3.34 -1.70
N SER A 195 -19.53 -3.47 -0.42
CA SER A 195 -19.44 -2.35 0.52
C SER A 195 -18.33 -1.33 0.21
N GLN A 196 -17.37 -1.68 -0.64
CA GLN A 196 -16.27 -0.81 -1.08
C GLN A 196 -16.47 -0.32 -2.53
N LEU A 197 -17.59 -0.70 -3.20
CA LEU A 197 -17.81 -0.36 -4.61
C LEU A 197 -17.96 1.15 -4.83
N ALA A 198 -18.62 1.87 -3.92
CA ALA A 198 -18.74 3.32 -4.01
C ALA A 198 -17.38 4.02 -3.88
N LEU A 199 -16.56 3.57 -2.93
CA LEU A 199 -15.19 4.06 -2.73
C LEU A 199 -14.29 3.76 -3.93
N TYR A 200 -14.34 2.54 -4.47
CA TYR A 200 -13.64 2.18 -5.70
C TYR A 200 -14.03 3.07 -6.89
N ARG A 201 -15.34 3.35 -7.03
CA ARG A 201 -15.86 4.24 -8.07
C ARG A 201 -15.48 5.69 -7.87
N ALA A 202 -15.14 6.12 -6.66
CA ALA A 202 -14.51 7.41 -6.42
C ALA A 202 -13.02 7.44 -6.81
N GLY A 203 -12.47 6.34 -7.34
CA GLY A 203 -11.08 6.25 -7.80
C GLY A 203 -10.12 5.65 -6.77
N ALA A 204 -10.59 5.26 -5.58
CA ALA A 204 -9.76 4.62 -4.57
C ALA A 204 -9.22 3.27 -5.05
N ILE A 205 -7.93 3.01 -4.80
CA ILE A 205 -7.32 1.73 -5.16
C ILE A 205 -6.91 0.91 -3.95
N PHE A 206 -6.60 1.52 -2.81
CA PHE A 206 -6.14 0.80 -1.63
C PHE A 206 -7.30 0.36 -0.75
N ASN A 207 -7.19 -0.86 -0.23
CA ASN A 207 -8.17 -1.44 0.66
C ASN A 207 -8.14 -0.69 2.01
N PRO A 208 -9.24 -0.08 2.47
CA PRO A 208 -9.26 0.67 3.74
C PRO A 208 -8.87 -0.18 4.95
N ASP A 209 -9.26 -1.47 4.99
CA ASP A 209 -8.87 -2.39 6.07
C ASP A 209 -7.34 -2.60 6.14
N TRP A 210 -6.65 -2.46 5.00
CA TRP A 210 -5.18 -2.54 4.95
C TRP A 210 -4.54 -1.19 5.26
N LEU A 211 -5.11 -0.09 4.76
CA LEU A 211 -4.63 1.26 5.04
C LEU A 211 -4.58 1.55 6.54
N GLU A 212 -5.57 1.09 7.32
CA GLU A 212 -5.58 1.22 8.79
C GLU A 212 -4.31 0.64 9.46
N LEU A 213 -3.61 -0.29 8.82
CA LEU A 213 -2.40 -0.90 9.37
C LEU A 213 -1.14 -0.06 9.15
N VAL A 214 -1.13 0.82 8.15
CA VAL A 214 0.05 1.53 7.66
C VAL A 214 -0.12 3.05 7.60
N ALA A 215 -1.33 3.57 7.74
CA ALA A 215 -1.63 4.99 7.56
C ALA A 215 -0.80 5.92 8.48
N ASP A 216 -0.54 5.50 9.72
CA ASP A 216 0.27 6.27 10.69
C ASP A 216 1.78 5.97 10.60
N ALA A 217 2.27 5.45 9.48
CA ALA A 217 3.69 5.15 9.31
C ALA A 217 4.50 6.42 9.02
N ARG A 218 5.68 6.53 9.65
CA ARG A 218 6.69 7.53 9.26
C ARG A 218 7.23 7.29 7.87
N LEU A 219 7.41 6.02 7.54
CA LEU A 219 8.08 5.58 6.34
C LEU A 219 7.56 4.20 5.93
N VAL A 220 7.43 3.98 4.62
CA VAL A 220 7.11 2.67 4.03
C VAL A 220 8.21 2.22 3.08
N ARG A 221 8.71 0.99 3.25
CA ARG A 221 9.75 0.41 2.40
C ARG A 221 9.15 -0.58 1.41
N PHE A 222 9.40 -0.34 0.13
CA PHE A 222 8.76 -1.05 -0.98
C PHE A 222 9.54 -2.26 -1.50
N MET A 223 10.52 -2.79 -0.77
CA MET A 223 11.41 -3.87 -1.26
C MET A 223 10.64 -5.05 -1.89
N ASP A 224 9.62 -5.59 -1.22
CA ASP A 224 8.85 -6.72 -1.77
C ASP A 224 7.87 -6.28 -2.86
N TRP A 225 7.29 -5.07 -2.75
CA TRP A 225 6.45 -4.50 -3.80
C TRP A 225 7.22 -4.23 -5.09
N MET A 226 8.49 -3.87 -5.02
CA MET A 226 9.36 -3.68 -6.18
C MET A 226 9.88 -5.00 -6.75
N GLY A 227 9.72 -6.13 -6.04
CA GLY A 227 10.32 -7.40 -6.41
C GLY A 227 11.84 -7.32 -6.47
N THR A 228 12.50 -6.61 -5.54
CA THR A 228 13.94 -6.28 -5.60
C THR A 228 14.84 -7.52 -5.55
N ASN A 229 14.50 -8.50 -4.71
CA ASN A 229 15.31 -9.71 -4.53
C ASN A 229 15.26 -10.59 -5.78
N ASN A 230 16.45 -10.91 -6.33
CA ASN A 230 16.61 -11.64 -7.59
C ASN A 230 15.88 -10.99 -8.77
N SER A 231 15.64 -9.67 -8.70
CA SER A 231 14.88 -8.94 -9.72
C SER A 231 15.53 -9.08 -11.10
N PRO A 232 14.76 -9.43 -12.15
CA PRO A 232 15.23 -9.38 -13.53
C PRO A 232 15.11 -7.97 -14.15
N LEU A 233 14.50 -7.00 -13.45
CA LEU A 233 14.22 -5.66 -13.97
C LEU A 233 15.53 -4.91 -14.29
N ALA A 234 15.75 -4.56 -15.56
CA ALA A 234 16.96 -3.90 -16.01
C ALA A 234 16.68 -2.60 -16.75
N GLU A 235 15.70 -2.57 -17.65
CA GLU A 235 15.42 -1.43 -18.52
C GLU A 235 14.03 -0.82 -18.28
N PRO A 236 13.77 0.43 -18.71
CA PRO A 236 12.44 1.06 -18.66
C PRO A 236 11.29 0.17 -19.16
N ASP A 237 11.49 -0.48 -20.30
CA ASP A 237 10.48 -1.33 -20.94
C ASP A 237 10.15 -2.60 -20.15
N ASP A 238 10.98 -2.98 -19.16
CA ASP A 238 10.72 -4.14 -18.31
C ASP A 238 9.68 -3.85 -17.21
N ARG A 239 9.32 -2.57 -17.00
CA ARG A 239 8.43 -2.14 -15.91
C ARG A 239 7.01 -2.69 -16.08
N VAL A 240 6.36 -2.97 -14.95
CA VAL A 240 4.93 -3.30 -14.93
C VAL A 240 4.12 -2.05 -15.24
N ASP A 241 3.31 -2.13 -16.28
CA ASP A 241 2.29 -1.12 -16.62
C ASP A 241 1.22 -1.07 -15.51
N PRO A 242 0.88 0.11 -14.95
CA PRO A 242 -0.27 0.29 -14.06
C PRO A 242 -1.59 -0.30 -14.58
N ALA A 243 -1.81 -0.27 -15.89
CA ALA A 243 -3.01 -0.83 -16.52
C ALA A 243 -2.97 -2.36 -16.61
N TYR A 244 -1.84 -3.01 -16.37
CA TYR A 244 -1.74 -4.47 -16.35
C TYR A 244 -2.72 -5.08 -15.34
N TYR A 245 -3.39 -6.18 -15.71
CA TYR A 245 -4.52 -6.71 -14.92
C TYR A 245 -4.14 -7.06 -13.48
N THR A 246 -2.90 -7.46 -13.23
CA THR A 246 -2.40 -7.84 -11.90
C THR A 246 -1.07 -7.17 -11.58
N TRP A 247 -0.87 -6.86 -10.30
CA TRP A 247 0.39 -6.40 -9.73
C TRP A 247 0.99 -7.44 -8.77
N PHE A 248 0.59 -8.70 -8.94
CA PHE A 248 1.14 -9.82 -8.20
C PHE A 248 2.67 -9.86 -8.32
N GLY A 249 3.35 -9.87 -7.18
CA GLY A 249 4.81 -9.96 -7.08
C GLY A 249 5.60 -8.69 -7.46
N GLN A 250 5.00 -7.75 -8.21
CA GLN A 250 5.62 -6.47 -8.53
C GLN A 250 4.56 -5.38 -8.77
N VAL A 251 4.65 -4.31 -8.00
CA VAL A 251 3.74 -3.16 -8.00
C VAL A 251 4.40 -1.98 -8.74
N PRO A 252 3.70 -1.33 -9.68
CA PRO A 252 4.22 -0.16 -10.40
C PRO A 252 4.62 0.99 -9.47
N ILE A 253 5.61 1.79 -9.89
CA ILE A 253 6.08 2.96 -9.13
C ILE A 253 4.96 4.00 -8.94
N GLU A 254 4.07 4.13 -9.92
CA GLU A 254 2.90 5.04 -9.87
C GLU A 254 2.05 4.74 -8.63
N VAL A 255 1.83 3.45 -8.35
CA VAL A 255 1.05 2.97 -7.22
C VAL A 255 1.81 3.13 -5.92
N GLN A 256 3.14 2.94 -5.91
CA GLN A 256 3.96 3.14 -4.72
C GLN A 256 4.00 4.62 -4.30
N VAL A 257 4.17 5.54 -5.26
CA VAL A 257 4.14 6.99 -5.01
C VAL A 257 2.75 7.43 -4.58
N ARG A 258 1.69 6.90 -5.21
CA ARG A 258 0.32 7.19 -4.78
C ARG A 258 0.08 6.78 -3.33
N LEU A 259 0.52 5.59 -2.92
CA LEU A 259 0.39 5.17 -1.51
C LEU A 259 1.08 6.18 -0.59
N ALA A 260 2.32 6.54 -0.89
CA ALA A 260 3.12 7.45 -0.06
C ALA A 260 2.44 8.82 0.11
N ASN A 261 1.86 9.35 -0.97
CA ASN A 261 1.08 10.58 -0.94
C ASN A 261 -0.21 10.42 -0.11
N GLU A 262 -0.96 9.33 -0.33
CA GLU A 262 -2.26 9.09 0.32
C GLU A 262 -2.13 8.94 1.84
N ILE A 263 -1.06 8.27 2.33
CA ILE A 263 -0.84 8.09 3.78
C ILE A 263 0.12 9.12 4.40
N GLY A 264 0.73 9.99 3.60
CA GLY A 264 1.72 10.95 4.09
C GLY A 264 3.02 10.30 4.61
N ALA A 265 3.44 9.14 4.10
CA ALA A 265 4.66 8.47 4.58
C ALA A 265 5.83 8.65 3.60
N ASP A 266 7.04 8.87 4.14
CA ASP A 266 8.24 8.90 3.31
C ASP A 266 8.42 7.53 2.62
N PRO A 267 8.59 7.46 1.28
CA PRO A 267 8.80 6.19 0.59
C PRO A 267 10.28 5.77 0.62
N TRP A 268 10.55 4.49 0.85
CA TRP A 268 11.88 3.89 0.68
C TRP A 268 11.88 2.92 -0.50
N PHE A 269 12.58 3.32 -1.56
CA PHE A 269 12.74 2.57 -2.81
C PHE A 269 14.03 1.75 -2.85
N ASN A 270 13.92 0.50 -3.26
CA ASN A 270 15.02 -0.44 -3.43
C ASN A 270 15.28 -0.71 -4.92
N ILE A 271 16.18 0.08 -5.51
CA ILE A 271 16.48 0.06 -6.95
C ILE A 271 17.09 -1.30 -7.35
N PRO A 272 16.52 -2.06 -8.30
CA PRO A 272 17.04 -3.37 -8.69
C PRO A 272 18.52 -3.37 -9.09
N HIS A 273 19.23 -4.44 -8.76
CA HIS A 273 20.67 -4.57 -8.98
C HIS A 273 21.09 -4.61 -10.46
N LEU A 274 20.16 -4.95 -11.36
CA LEU A 274 20.37 -4.95 -12.81
C LEU A 274 19.92 -3.65 -13.48
N ALA A 275 19.34 -2.70 -12.72
CA ALA A 275 18.82 -1.46 -13.29
C ALA A 275 19.90 -0.68 -14.05
N SER A 276 19.60 -0.40 -15.31
CA SER A 276 20.37 0.49 -16.17
C SER A 276 20.27 1.93 -15.69
N ASP A 277 21.18 2.80 -16.13
CA ASP A 277 21.11 4.22 -15.79
C ASP A 277 19.82 4.87 -16.32
N ALA A 278 19.32 4.43 -17.48
CA ALA A 278 18.08 4.92 -18.06
C ALA A 278 16.86 4.58 -17.17
N LEU A 279 16.78 3.34 -16.66
CA LEU A 279 15.73 2.96 -15.72
C LEU A 279 15.80 3.78 -14.42
N VAL A 280 17.01 4.02 -13.90
CA VAL A 280 17.21 4.84 -12.70
C VAL A 280 16.79 6.30 -12.92
N GLU A 281 17.16 6.89 -14.06
CA GLU A 281 16.79 8.26 -14.43
C GLU A 281 15.27 8.43 -14.56
N GLU A 282 14.59 7.48 -15.21
CA GLU A 282 13.13 7.49 -15.35
C GLU A 282 12.44 7.35 -13.99
N PHE A 283 12.89 6.39 -13.18
CA PHE A 283 12.34 6.17 -11.84
C PHE A 283 12.49 7.43 -10.98
N ALA A 284 13.69 8.01 -10.91
CA ALA A 284 13.96 9.20 -10.15
C ALA A 284 13.13 10.40 -10.65
N SER A 285 12.94 10.53 -11.97
CA SER A 285 12.16 11.62 -12.56
C SER A 285 10.69 11.52 -12.18
N TYR A 286 10.13 10.31 -12.27
CA TYR A 286 8.74 10.07 -11.86
C TYR A 286 8.53 10.41 -10.36
N VAL A 287 9.42 9.97 -9.47
CA VAL A 287 9.32 10.30 -8.03
C VAL A 287 9.44 11.80 -7.80
N ARG A 288 10.41 12.49 -8.42
CA ARG A 288 10.58 13.94 -8.27
C ARG A 288 9.30 14.69 -8.63
N ASP A 289 8.67 14.28 -9.72
CA ASP A 289 7.55 15.00 -10.33
C ASP A 289 6.19 14.68 -9.67
N ASN A 290 6.04 13.51 -9.05
CA ASN A 290 4.74 13.02 -8.56
C ASN A 290 4.69 12.74 -7.04
N LEU A 291 5.81 12.61 -6.34
CA LEU A 291 5.81 12.50 -4.89
C LEU A 291 5.44 13.86 -4.29
N ASP A 292 4.62 13.85 -3.24
CA ASP A 292 4.29 15.05 -2.46
C ASP A 292 5.59 15.78 -2.08
N PRO A 293 5.73 17.08 -2.39
CA PRO A 293 6.95 17.85 -2.11
C PRO A 293 7.28 17.96 -0.61
N ARG A 294 6.33 17.64 0.28
CA ARG A 294 6.49 17.57 1.73
C ARG A 294 7.19 16.29 2.21
N LEU A 295 7.25 15.26 1.36
CA LEU A 295 7.84 13.95 1.66
C LEU A 295 9.28 13.84 1.13
N GLN A 296 10.02 12.90 1.73
CA GLN A 296 11.40 12.56 1.36
C GLN A 296 11.47 11.15 0.79
N ALA A 297 12.11 10.99 -0.37
CA ALA A 297 12.38 9.69 -0.95
C ALA A 297 13.69 9.10 -0.39
N TYR A 298 13.59 7.97 0.29
CA TYR A 298 14.70 7.14 0.69
C TYR A 298 15.08 6.22 -0.47
N VAL A 299 16.36 6.19 -0.84
CA VAL A 299 16.82 5.43 -2.02
C VAL A 299 17.97 4.52 -1.64
N GLU A 300 17.80 3.23 -1.90
CA GLU A 300 18.80 2.19 -1.68
C GLU A 300 19.03 1.42 -2.99
N PHE A 301 20.29 1.15 -3.31
CA PHE A 301 20.61 0.25 -4.42
C PHE A 301 20.52 -1.21 -3.95
N SER A 302 19.59 -1.97 -4.53
CA SER A 302 19.31 -3.38 -4.27
C SER A 302 18.89 -3.65 -2.81
N ASN A 303 19.08 -4.89 -2.36
CA ASN A 303 18.82 -5.38 -1.01
C ASN A 303 19.87 -6.46 -0.68
N GLU A 304 20.38 -6.45 0.55
CA GLU A 304 21.31 -7.46 1.10
C GLU A 304 22.33 -8.02 0.09
N THR A 305 23.09 -7.16 -0.57
CA THR A 305 24.04 -7.55 -1.64
C THR A 305 25.27 -8.34 -1.15
N TRP A 306 25.23 -8.79 0.11
CA TRP A 306 26.17 -9.66 0.78
C TRP A 306 25.58 -11.03 1.12
N ASN A 307 24.27 -11.20 0.99
CA ASN A 307 23.58 -12.44 1.29
C ASN A 307 23.68 -13.38 0.08
N TRP A 308 24.49 -14.44 0.24
CA TRP A 308 24.78 -15.42 -0.81
C TRP A 308 23.57 -16.29 -1.21
N GLN A 309 22.45 -16.22 -0.49
CA GLN A 309 21.19 -16.84 -0.93
C GLN A 309 20.59 -16.13 -2.15
N PHE A 310 20.92 -14.86 -2.37
CA PHE A 310 20.40 -14.07 -3.48
C PHE A 310 21.36 -14.01 -4.68
N GLN A 311 20.80 -14.14 -5.89
CA GLN A 311 21.51 -14.01 -7.17
C GLN A 311 22.22 -12.67 -7.30
N GLN A 312 21.65 -11.58 -6.78
CA GLN A 312 22.29 -10.26 -6.84
C GLN A 312 23.69 -10.25 -6.23
N THR A 313 23.93 -11.00 -5.15
CA THR A 313 25.25 -11.08 -4.51
C THR A 313 26.26 -11.71 -5.47
N HIS A 314 25.88 -12.81 -6.14
CA HIS A 314 26.74 -13.49 -7.12
C HIS A 314 27.03 -12.59 -8.32
N GLN A 315 26.00 -11.96 -8.88
CA GLN A 315 26.13 -11.11 -10.06
C GLN A 315 26.98 -9.85 -9.80
N LEU A 316 26.82 -9.19 -8.66
CA LEU A 316 27.64 -8.03 -8.29
C LEU A 316 29.11 -8.43 -8.04
N VAL A 317 29.35 -9.61 -7.46
CA VAL A 317 30.70 -10.17 -7.30
C VAL A 317 31.33 -10.47 -8.67
N ASP A 318 30.57 -11.08 -9.58
CA ASP A 318 31.06 -11.42 -10.92
C ASP A 318 31.30 -10.17 -11.77
N ALA A 319 30.50 -9.12 -11.62
CA ALA A 319 30.74 -7.83 -12.24
C ALA A 319 32.06 -7.19 -11.74
N GLY A 320 32.34 -7.28 -10.43
CA GLY A 320 33.64 -6.86 -9.88
C GLY A 320 34.83 -7.65 -10.45
N LYS A 321 34.67 -8.98 -10.60
CA LYS A 321 35.69 -9.83 -11.24
C LYS A 321 35.90 -9.46 -12.70
N ALA A 322 34.84 -9.20 -13.44
CA ALA A 322 34.91 -8.83 -14.85
C ALA A 322 35.61 -7.47 -15.02
N LEU A 323 35.31 -6.51 -14.15
CA LEU A 323 35.83 -5.15 -14.26
C LEU A 323 37.28 -5.01 -13.76
N TRP A 324 37.62 -5.63 -12.63
CA TRP A 324 38.90 -5.42 -11.94
C TRP A 324 39.68 -6.70 -11.64
N GLY A 325 39.21 -7.88 -12.06
CA GLY A 325 39.77 -9.16 -11.65
C GLY A 325 39.59 -9.45 -10.15
N ASN A 326 38.71 -8.72 -9.45
CA ASN A 326 38.51 -8.81 -8.01
C ASN A 326 37.05 -9.02 -7.64
N GLY A 327 36.74 -10.14 -6.96
CA GLY A 327 35.39 -10.50 -6.53
C GLY A 327 35.09 -10.24 -5.05
N GLN A 328 35.75 -9.26 -4.41
CA GLN A 328 35.48 -8.93 -3.02
C GLN A 328 34.05 -8.39 -2.87
N VAL A 329 33.24 -9.06 -2.05
CA VAL A 329 31.86 -8.65 -1.73
C VAL A 329 31.84 -7.20 -1.25
N GLY A 330 30.87 -6.44 -1.75
CA GLY A 330 30.65 -5.04 -1.39
C GLY A 330 31.40 -4.01 -2.24
N VAL A 331 32.48 -4.37 -2.94
CA VAL A 331 33.30 -3.38 -3.68
C VAL A 331 32.58 -2.86 -4.93
N TYR A 332 32.16 -3.76 -5.83
CA TYR A 332 31.40 -3.37 -7.01
C TYR A 332 30.06 -2.74 -6.62
N TYR A 333 29.39 -3.32 -5.61
CA TYR A 333 28.18 -2.77 -5.02
C TYR A 333 28.33 -1.31 -4.60
N THR A 334 29.36 -0.97 -3.81
CA THR A 334 29.54 0.40 -3.31
C THR A 334 29.75 1.40 -4.46
N MET A 335 30.52 0.99 -5.47
CA MET A 335 30.72 1.79 -6.68
C MET A 335 29.40 2.03 -7.43
N ARG A 336 28.64 0.96 -7.69
CA ARG A 336 27.37 1.04 -8.42
C ARG A 336 26.30 1.81 -7.64
N ALA A 337 26.17 1.56 -6.34
CA ALA A 337 25.29 2.32 -5.46
C ALA A 337 25.63 3.82 -5.49
N SER A 338 26.92 4.17 -5.46
CA SER A 338 27.35 5.58 -5.58
C SER A 338 27.01 6.21 -6.93
N GLN A 339 27.03 5.43 -8.03
CA GLN A 339 26.59 5.92 -9.34
C GLN A 339 25.08 6.19 -9.36
N VAL A 340 24.28 5.24 -8.86
CA VAL A 340 22.82 5.37 -8.77
C VAL A 340 22.45 6.60 -7.95
N MET A 341 23.04 6.81 -6.79
CA MET A 341 22.75 7.98 -5.95
C MET A 341 23.07 9.31 -6.65
N ARG A 342 24.12 9.37 -7.47
CA ARG A 342 24.44 10.57 -8.25
C ARG A 342 23.46 10.84 -9.39
N ILE A 343 22.86 9.80 -9.96
CA ILE A 343 21.78 9.96 -10.94
C ILE A 343 20.58 10.62 -10.24
N TRP A 344 20.21 10.13 -9.07
CA TRP A 344 19.15 10.73 -8.25
C TRP A 344 19.44 12.18 -7.88
N ASP A 345 20.67 12.50 -7.46
CA ASP A 345 21.10 13.89 -7.22
C ASP A 345 20.96 14.76 -8.47
N GLY A 346 21.39 14.25 -9.64
CA GLY A 346 21.28 14.97 -10.91
C GLY A 346 19.84 15.25 -11.31
N VAL A 347 18.94 14.29 -11.10
CA VAL A 347 17.52 14.41 -11.44
C VAL A 347 16.80 15.38 -10.49
N PHE A 348 17.06 15.31 -9.19
CA PHE A 348 16.43 16.19 -8.19
C PHE A 348 17.04 17.60 -8.16
N GLY A 349 18.30 17.75 -8.59
CA GLY A 349 19.00 19.03 -8.66
C GLY A 349 18.99 19.75 -7.30
N GLU A 350 18.54 21.00 -7.30
CA GLU A 350 18.49 21.84 -6.08
C GLU A 350 17.52 21.30 -5.00
N GLN A 351 16.63 20.37 -5.34
CA GLN A 351 15.70 19.76 -4.39
C GLN A 351 16.31 18.57 -3.62
N ALA A 352 17.46 18.04 -4.07
CA ALA A 352 18.04 16.80 -3.55
C ALA A 352 18.23 16.84 -2.03
N ASP A 353 18.86 17.90 -1.50
CA ASP A 353 19.15 18.06 -0.07
C ASP A 353 17.89 18.05 0.83
N LYS A 354 16.72 18.39 0.28
CA LYS A 354 15.47 18.46 1.04
C LYS A 354 14.59 17.24 0.84
N ARG A 355 14.67 16.59 -0.33
CA ARG A 355 13.72 15.57 -0.76
C ARG A 355 14.33 14.18 -0.93
N LEU A 356 15.65 14.02 -0.80
CA LEU A 356 16.32 12.72 -0.92
C LEU A 356 17.01 12.32 0.38
N VAL A 357 16.95 11.02 0.66
CA VAL A 357 17.81 10.35 1.62
C VAL A 357 18.49 9.17 0.93
N LYS A 358 19.78 9.32 0.66
CA LYS A 358 20.59 8.31 -0.05
C LYS A 358 21.15 7.32 0.96
N VAL A 359 20.80 6.04 0.79
CA VAL A 359 21.06 4.99 1.78
C VAL A 359 22.09 3.99 1.27
N LEU A 360 23.15 3.77 2.06
CA LEU A 360 24.08 2.67 1.91
C LEU A 360 23.73 1.57 2.92
N ALA A 361 23.47 0.35 2.49
CA ALA A 361 23.05 -0.72 3.40
C ALA A 361 24.20 -1.68 3.73
N GLY A 362 24.18 -2.25 4.94
CA GLY A 362 25.15 -3.24 5.38
C GLY A 362 24.59 -4.24 6.39
N GLN A 363 25.37 -5.28 6.69
CA GLN A 363 24.95 -6.35 7.57
C GLN A 363 25.22 -6.01 9.05
N ALA A 364 24.17 -5.93 9.87
CA ALA A 364 24.24 -5.52 11.28
C ALA A 364 25.33 -6.25 12.10
N VAL A 365 25.45 -7.57 11.92
CA VAL A 365 26.39 -8.41 12.68
C VAL A 365 27.84 -8.37 12.17
N ASN A 366 28.10 -7.77 11.00
CA ASN A 366 29.38 -7.82 10.29
C ASN A 366 29.96 -6.41 10.06
N THR A 367 30.55 -5.85 11.12
CA THR A 367 31.17 -4.52 11.09
C THR A 367 32.39 -4.44 10.17
N TRP A 368 33.06 -5.57 9.90
CA TRP A 368 34.17 -5.62 8.95
C TRP A 368 33.70 -5.33 7.53
N LEU A 369 32.59 -5.96 7.11
CA LEU A 369 31.99 -5.68 5.81
C LEU A 369 31.48 -4.23 5.77
N SER A 370 30.78 -3.76 6.81
CA SER A 370 30.35 -2.35 6.89
C SER A 370 31.53 -1.38 6.67
N ASN A 371 32.70 -1.67 7.24
CA ASN A 371 33.88 -0.84 7.06
C ASN A 371 34.40 -0.87 5.62
N ILE A 372 34.30 -2.00 4.91
CA ILE A 372 34.63 -2.08 3.48
C ILE A 372 33.71 -1.16 2.67
N LEU A 373 32.41 -1.20 2.94
CA LEU A 373 31.41 -0.40 2.25
C LEU A 373 31.63 1.09 2.48
N ILE A 374 31.73 1.50 3.74
CA ILE A 374 31.85 2.91 4.11
C ILE A 374 33.19 3.51 3.68
N SER A 375 34.31 2.80 3.85
CA SER A 375 35.63 3.32 3.47
C SER A 375 35.88 3.28 1.96
N ALA A 376 35.29 2.30 1.27
CA ALA A 376 35.54 1.99 -0.14
C ALA A 376 37.04 1.96 -0.52
N ASP A 377 37.92 1.61 0.43
CA ASP A 377 39.38 1.70 0.24
C ASP A 377 39.89 0.83 -0.91
N LEU A 378 39.29 -0.33 -1.10
CA LEU A 378 39.67 -1.23 -2.18
C LEU A 378 39.20 -0.71 -3.54
N TRP A 379 37.98 -0.15 -3.63
CA TRP A 379 37.52 0.51 -4.86
C TRP A 379 38.47 1.66 -5.23
N ARG A 380 38.83 2.52 -4.27
CA ARG A 380 39.79 3.61 -4.47
C ARG A 380 41.12 3.16 -5.07
N ARG A 381 41.62 1.98 -4.67
CA ARG A 381 42.88 1.42 -5.19
C ARG A 381 42.72 0.76 -6.56
N LEU A 382 41.59 0.13 -6.82
CA LEU A 382 41.32 -0.56 -8.08
C LEU A 382 40.99 0.42 -9.21
N ASP A 383 40.33 1.53 -8.89
CA ASP A 383 39.83 2.51 -9.86
C ASP A 383 39.85 3.94 -9.29
N PRO A 384 41.05 4.55 -9.14
CA PRO A 384 41.19 5.86 -8.50
C PRO A 384 40.53 6.99 -9.29
N ASP A 385 40.40 6.87 -10.61
CA ASP A 385 39.85 7.93 -11.47
C ASP A 385 38.32 8.04 -11.32
N ASN A 386 37.64 6.90 -11.16
CA ASN A 386 36.19 6.86 -10.97
C ASN A 386 35.76 6.82 -9.49
N TRP A 387 36.69 6.61 -8.56
CA TRP A 387 36.40 6.58 -7.13
C TRP A 387 35.77 7.89 -6.65
N ARG A 388 34.70 7.78 -5.86
CA ARG A 388 34.13 8.87 -5.09
C ARG A 388 33.99 8.42 -3.65
N ASP A 389 34.14 9.35 -2.73
CA ASP A 389 34.01 9.09 -1.30
C ASP A 389 32.54 8.75 -0.98
N PRO A 390 32.22 7.53 -0.50
CA PRO A 390 30.87 7.19 -0.09
C PRO A 390 30.31 8.16 0.94
N ALA A 391 31.15 8.68 1.85
CA ALA A 391 30.72 9.65 2.86
C ALA A 391 30.23 10.99 2.27
N SER A 392 30.60 11.30 1.03
CA SER A 392 30.10 12.48 0.30
C SER A 392 28.89 12.20 -0.59
N THR A 393 28.51 10.92 -0.74
CA THR A 393 27.44 10.48 -1.63
C THR A 393 26.18 10.06 -0.87
N PHE A 394 26.35 9.43 0.29
CA PHE A 394 25.25 8.89 1.09
C PHE A 394 24.95 9.76 2.32
N ASP A 395 23.70 9.73 2.77
CA ASP A 395 23.23 10.45 3.96
C ASP A 395 23.08 9.52 5.17
N ALA A 396 22.86 8.22 4.88
CA ALA A 396 22.59 7.22 5.90
C ALA A 396 23.26 5.88 5.59
N PHE A 397 23.63 5.18 6.67
CA PHE A 397 24.04 3.79 6.68
C PHE A 397 22.96 2.94 7.36
N ALA A 398 22.40 1.98 6.63
CA ALA A 398 21.29 1.16 7.09
C ALA A 398 21.75 -0.23 7.56
N VAL A 399 21.18 -0.69 8.67
CA VAL A 399 21.36 -2.05 9.23
C VAL A 399 20.02 -2.61 9.73
N THR A 400 20.02 -3.78 10.38
CA THR A 400 18.84 -4.39 11.00
C THR A 400 18.90 -4.44 12.52
N THR A 401 17.74 -4.65 13.15
CA THR A 401 17.59 -4.94 14.59
C THR A 401 17.15 -6.37 14.91
N TYR A 402 17.37 -7.31 14.00
CA TYR A 402 16.97 -8.71 14.21
C TYR A 402 17.60 -9.32 15.46
N PHE A 403 16.80 -10.07 16.21
CA PHE A 403 17.25 -10.81 17.40
C PHE A 403 16.66 -12.23 17.47
N GLY A 404 17.36 -13.12 18.16
CA GLY A 404 16.86 -14.44 18.58
C GLY A 404 17.05 -15.61 17.59
N GLY A 405 17.61 -15.40 16.40
CA GLY A 405 17.63 -16.40 15.32
C GLY A 405 18.46 -17.67 15.54
N GLN A 406 19.39 -17.68 16.50
CA GLN A 406 20.17 -18.87 16.84
C GLN A 406 19.55 -19.72 17.94
N LEU A 407 18.82 -19.11 18.87
CA LEU A 407 18.25 -19.81 20.02
C LEU A 407 17.19 -20.84 19.61
N SER A 408 16.37 -20.51 18.62
CA SER A 408 15.31 -21.39 18.14
C SER A 408 15.85 -22.66 17.49
N GLN A 409 17.12 -22.70 17.08
CA GLN A 409 17.71 -23.90 16.48
C GLN A 409 18.28 -24.88 17.53
N ASN A 410 18.31 -24.52 18.81
CA ASN A 410 18.91 -25.32 19.88
C ASN A 410 18.00 -26.48 20.32
N ALA A 411 18.41 -27.71 19.99
CA ALA A 411 17.68 -28.95 20.32
C ALA A 411 17.51 -29.19 21.83
N GLN A 412 18.53 -28.90 22.64
CA GLN A 412 18.46 -29.10 24.09
C GLN A 412 17.50 -28.10 24.74
N LEU A 413 17.56 -26.83 24.29
CA LEU A 413 16.65 -25.80 24.76
C LEU A 413 15.21 -26.15 24.37
N ARG A 414 14.97 -26.61 23.14
CA ARG A 414 13.65 -27.13 22.73
C ARG A 414 13.15 -28.20 23.70
N ASP A 415 13.95 -29.23 23.96
CA ASP A 415 13.50 -30.37 24.76
C ASP A 415 13.18 -29.93 26.21
N GLN A 416 13.92 -28.96 26.75
CA GLN A 416 13.60 -28.32 28.03
C GLN A 416 12.29 -27.53 27.98
N LEU A 417 12.11 -26.68 26.97
CA LEU A 417 10.93 -25.83 26.82
C LEU A 417 9.65 -26.64 26.60
N LEU A 418 9.72 -27.74 25.83
CA LEU A 418 8.59 -28.65 25.61
C LEU A 418 8.21 -29.47 26.86
N ALA A 419 9.09 -29.56 27.85
CA ALA A 419 8.86 -30.30 29.09
C ALA A 419 8.24 -29.43 30.21
N MET A 420 8.07 -28.12 29.98
CA MET A 420 7.52 -27.18 30.97
C MET A 420 6.23 -26.52 30.45
N PRO A 421 5.33 -26.07 31.34
CA PRO A 421 4.12 -25.36 30.93
C PRO A 421 4.46 -23.93 30.44
N HIS A 422 3.56 -23.30 29.67
CA HIS A 422 3.82 -22.02 28.99
C HIS A 422 4.17 -20.90 29.98
N GLU A 423 3.58 -20.90 31.18
CA GLU A 423 3.84 -19.92 32.24
C GLU A 423 5.30 -19.95 32.75
N GLN A 424 6.04 -21.02 32.44
CA GLN A 424 7.48 -21.14 32.71
C GLN A 424 8.31 -21.02 31.43
N ALA A 425 7.83 -21.58 30.31
CA ALA A 425 8.54 -21.56 29.03
C ALA A 425 8.74 -20.14 28.49
N PHE A 426 7.71 -19.30 28.53
CA PHE A 426 7.78 -17.96 27.93
C PHE A 426 8.71 -17.02 28.69
N PRO A 427 8.63 -16.90 30.04
CA PRO A 427 9.64 -16.17 30.80
C PRO A 427 11.05 -16.69 30.57
N ARG A 428 11.24 -18.02 30.48
CA ARG A 428 12.55 -18.62 30.20
C ARG A 428 13.09 -18.22 28.82
N MET A 429 12.26 -18.22 27.78
CA MET A 429 12.67 -17.76 26.45
C MET A 429 13.01 -16.27 26.43
N ARG A 430 12.18 -15.43 27.08
CA ARG A 430 12.47 -14.01 27.26
C ARG A 430 13.82 -13.77 27.94
N ASP A 431 14.07 -14.47 29.05
CA ASP A 431 15.30 -14.31 29.82
C ASP A 431 16.53 -14.73 29.00
N ASN A 432 16.44 -15.81 28.21
CA ASN A 432 17.51 -16.20 27.27
C ASN A 432 17.76 -15.11 26.20
N LEU A 433 16.71 -14.44 25.72
CA LEU A 433 16.83 -13.35 24.75
C LEU A 433 17.36 -12.04 25.36
N LEU A 434 17.39 -11.95 26.69
CA LEU A 434 17.98 -10.85 27.45
C LEU A 434 19.35 -11.18 28.04
N ASP A 435 19.83 -12.42 27.87
CA ASP A 435 21.13 -12.88 28.37
C ASP A 435 22.27 -12.34 27.49
N PRO A 436 23.21 -11.54 28.02
CA PRO A 436 24.34 -11.00 27.25
C PRO A 436 25.32 -12.08 26.77
N ASP A 437 25.33 -13.27 27.37
CA ASP A 437 26.19 -14.38 26.94
C ASP A 437 25.55 -15.23 25.82
N THR A 438 24.28 -14.96 25.50
CA THR A 438 23.55 -15.63 24.44
C THR A 438 23.76 -14.94 23.09
N ALA A 439 24.24 -15.68 22.10
CA ALA A 439 24.42 -15.14 20.75
C ALA A 439 23.09 -14.69 20.12
N LEU A 440 23.13 -13.54 19.43
CA LEU A 440 21.96 -12.86 18.86
C LEU A 440 20.86 -12.51 19.89
N SER A 441 21.18 -12.45 21.19
CA SER A 441 20.31 -11.84 22.19
C SER A 441 20.24 -10.32 22.00
N ILE A 442 19.28 -9.67 22.66
CA ILE A 442 19.10 -8.22 22.56
C ILE A 442 20.35 -7.46 23.03
N PRO A 443 20.99 -7.77 24.18
CA PRO A 443 22.24 -7.09 24.55
C PRO A 443 23.36 -7.22 23.52
N VAL A 444 23.54 -8.41 22.92
CA VAL A 444 24.56 -8.63 21.88
C VAL A 444 24.24 -7.83 20.62
N MET A 445 22.96 -7.79 20.21
CA MET A 445 22.50 -6.98 19.09
C MET A 445 22.75 -5.48 19.35
N ILE A 446 22.48 -4.99 20.56
CA ILE A 446 22.77 -3.61 20.98
C ILE A 446 24.27 -3.30 20.86
N ASP A 447 25.15 -4.20 21.27
CA ASP A 447 26.61 -4.00 21.13
C ASP A 447 27.05 -3.93 19.67
N LYS A 448 26.44 -4.74 18.79
CA LYS A 448 26.68 -4.63 17.34
C LYS A 448 26.20 -3.29 16.80
N LEU A 449 25.02 -2.82 17.19
CA LEU A 449 24.52 -1.50 16.79
C LEU A 449 25.42 -0.36 17.26
N ARG A 450 25.99 -0.42 18.47
CA ARG A 450 26.98 0.57 18.93
C ARG A 450 28.21 0.60 18.03
N ALA A 451 28.70 -0.56 17.59
CA ALA A 451 29.84 -0.63 16.68
C ALA A 451 29.49 -0.08 15.28
N GLN A 452 28.29 -0.38 14.76
CA GLN A 452 27.80 0.19 13.51
C GLN A 452 27.64 1.71 13.62
N LYS A 453 27.07 2.23 14.72
CA LYS A 453 26.95 3.67 15.00
C LYS A 453 28.32 4.36 15.01
N ALA A 454 29.31 3.77 15.66
CA ALA A 454 30.66 4.34 15.71
C ALA A 454 31.28 4.46 14.31
N LEU A 455 31.02 3.48 13.44
CA LEU A 455 31.49 3.49 12.06
C LEU A 455 30.74 4.51 11.20
N ALA A 456 29.41 4.54 11.28
CA ALA A 456 28.57 5.50 10.56
C ALA A 456 28.92 6.95 10.95
N ASN A 457 29.01 7.24 12.25
CA ASN A 457 29.40 8.56 12.76
C ASN A 457 30.79 8.99 12.28
N LYS A 458 31.75 8.07 12.20
CA LYS A 458 33.10 8.37 11.70
C LYS A 458 33.08 8.84 10.24
N ALA A 459 32.10 8.37 9.46
CA ALA A 459 31.89 8.76 8.07
C ALA A 459 30.86 9.88 7.89
N GLY A 460 30.30 10.44 8.97
CA GLY A 460 29.27 11.47 8.89
C GLY A 460 27.89 10.97 8.43
N LEU A 461 27.67 9.65 8.44
CA LEU A 461 26.40 9.04 8.03
C LEU A 461 25.49 8.83 9.23
N ARG A 462 24.17 9.00 9.03
CA ARG A 462 23.16 8.60 10.02
C ARG A 462 23.05 7.08 10.09
N LEU A 463 22.90 6.51 11.28
CA LEU A 463 22.54 5.08 11.41
C LEU A 463 21.02 4.91 11.33
N VAL A 464 20.51 4.18 10.34
CA VAL A 464 19.07 3.92 10.13
C VAL A 464 18.75 2.43 10.06
N LEU A 465 17.47 2.04 10.07
CA LEU A 465 17.02 0.65 9.91
C LEU A 465 16.37 0.44 8.56
N TYR A 466 16.87 -0.54 7.80
CA TYR A 466 16.15 -1.01 6.61
C TYR A 466 15.13 -2.10 6.96
N GLU A 467 15.34 -2.84 8.05
CA GLU A 467 14.44 -3.89 8.56
C GLU A 467 14.61 -4.09 10.08
N GLY A 468 13.62 -4.71 10.71
CA GLY A 468 13.66 -5.00 12.15
C GLY A 468 12.56 -5.94 12.62
N GLY A 469 12.70 -6.36 13.87
CA GLY A 469 11.76 -7.25 14.52
C GLY A 469 12.38 -8.56 14.98
N GLN A 470 11.52 -9.50 15.34
CA GLN A 470 11.96 -10.81 15.83
C GLN A 470 12.48 -11.66 14.66
N HIS A 471 13.60 -12.33 14.88
CA HIS A 471 14.07 -13.43 14.02
C HIS A 471 14.08 -14.75 14.84
N HIS A 472 13.41 -14.78 15.98
CA HIS A 472 13.37 -15.93 16.87
C HIS A 472 12.63 -17.10 16.24
N HIS A 473 11.41 -16.89 15.76
CA HIS A 473 10.67 -17.93 15.04
C HIS A 473 11.05 -17.94 13.55
N HIS A 474 12.05 -18.77 13.23
CA HIS A 474 12.57 -19.03 11.89
C HIS A 474 12.59 -20.54 11.65
N ALA A 475 11.70 -21.03 10.78
CA ALA A 475 11.35 -22.46 10.71
C ALA A 475 12.21 -23.30 9.75
N GLU A 476 13.24 -22.73 9.10
CA GLU A 476 14.08 -23.46 8.13
C GLU A 476 15.20 -24.35 8.74
N GLY A 477 15.40 -24.36 10.07
CA GLY A 477 16.61 -24.96 10.67
C GLY A 477 16.37 -25.80 11.93
N GLY A 478 16.86 -27.04 11.92
CA GLY A 478 17.13 -27.81 13.15
C GLY A 478 15.90 -28.11 14.01
N ALA A 479 15.86 -27.52 15.20
CA ALA A 479 14.91 -27.88 16.25
C ALA A 479 13.44 -27.51 15.95
N THR A 480 13.22 -26.48 15.12
CA THR A 480 11.89 -25.96 14.72
C THR A 480 11.12 -26.89 13.77
N LYS A 481 11.73 -27.99 13.30
CA LYS A 481 11.02 -29.03 12.54
C LYS A 481 10.07 -29.87 13.41
N ASP A 482 10.18 -29.83 14.74
CA ASP A 482 9.18 -30.42 15.64
C ASP A 482 7.94 -29.51 15.69
N GLU A 483 6.79 -30.01 15.22
CA GLU A 483 5.54 -29.25 15.15
C GLU A 483 5.11 -28.67 16.50
N ARG A 484 5.35 -29.38 17.62
CA ARG A 484 4.98 -28.88 18.96
C ARG A 484 5.82 -27.67 19.32
N TYR A 485 7.11 -27.70 18.97
CA TYR A 485 8.01 -26.58 19.22
C TYR A 485 7.74 -25.40 18.31
N ASN A 486 7.42 -25.68 17.04
CA ASN A 486 6.98 -24.66 16.09
C ASN A 486 5.72 -23.94 16.60
N ASN A 487 4.74 -24.67 17.13
CA ASN A 487 3.54 -24.09 17.71
C ASN A 487 3.85 -23.28 18.98
N LEU A 488 4.71 -23.79 19.88
CA LEU A 488 5.17 -23.05 21.06
C LEU A 488 5.82 -21.71 20.66
N MET A 489 6.64 -21.72 19.60
CA MET A 489 7.28 -20.50 19.07
C MET A 489 6.27 -19.53 18.48
N LEU A 490 5.29 -20.02 17.72
CA LEU A 490 4.21 -19.21 17.18
C LEU A 490 3.40 -18.52 18.29
N GLU A 491 3.13 -19.22 19.38
CA GLU A 491 2.46 -18.64 20.55
C GLU A 491 3.35 -17.62 21.27
N PHE A 492 4.63 -17.93 21.46
CA PHE A 492 5.58 -17.03 22.12
C PHE A 492 5.77 -15.70 21.38
N VAL A 493 5.91 -15.71 20.05
CA VAL A 493 6.04 -14.46 19.27
C VAL A 493 4.79 -13.57 19.33
N ARG A 494 3.68 -14.11 19.83
CA ARG A 494 2.40 -13.42 20.04
C ARG A 494 2.10 -13.15 21.52
N SER A 495 3.03 -13.43 22.43
CA SER A 495 2.83 -13.30 23.87
C SER A 495 3.17 -11.89 24.41
N GLN A 496 2.86 -11.64 25.68
CA GLN A 496 3.23 -10.41 26.37
C GLN A 496 4.76 -10.29 26.53
N GLU A 497 5.46 -11.40 26.78
CA GLU A 497 6.90 -11.43 26.89
C GLU A 497 7.60 -10.95 25.60
N MET A 498 7.03 -11.25 24.42
CA MET A 498 7.55 -10.70 23.17
C MET A 498 7.35 -9.19 23.07
N ALA A 499 6.23 -8.65 23.58
CA ALA A 499 6.06 -7.20 23.66
C ALA A 499 7.11 -6.56 24.60
N ASP A 500 7.39 -7.17 25.75
CA ASP A 500 8.43 -6.68 26.67
C ASP A 500 9.83 -6.65 26.00
N LEU A 501 10.14 -7.65 25.16
CA LEU A 501 11.36 -7.66 24.35
C LEU A 501 11.36 -6.52 23.32
N TYR A 502 10.23 -6.27 22.65
CA TYR A 502 10.11 -5.16 21.69
C TYR A 502 10.28 -3.79 22.34
N GLN A 503 9.76 -3.57 23.55
CA GLN A 503 10.03 -2.34 24.31
C GLN A 503 11.54 -2.14 24.49
N ARG A 504 12.27 -3.20 24.84
CA ARG A 504 13.72 -3.11 25.01
C ARG A 504 14.45 -2.78 23.71
N VAL A 505 14.01 -3.34 22.59
CA VAL A 505 14.58 -3.03 21.26
C VAL A 505 14.25 -1.60 20.86
N TRP A 506 13.02 -1.13 21.11
CA TRP A 506 12.59 0.25 20.87
C TRP A 506 13.45 1.24 21.65
N ASP A 507 13.58 1.07 22.97
CA ASP A 507 14.38 1.96 23.83
C ASP A 507 15.85 2.01 23.38
N ALA A 508 16.40 0.85 23.00
CA ALA A 508 17.76 0.77 22.52
C ALA A 508 17.93 1.47 21.16
N TRP A 509 16.97 1.32 20.25
CA TRP A 509 16.99 2.01 18.98
C TRP A 509 16.79 3.51 19.14
N ALA A 510 15.86 3.96 19.98
CA ALA A 510 15.67 5.38 20.28
C ALA A 510 16.95 6.04 20.83
N ALA A 511 17.76 5.29 21.60
CA ALA A 511 19.04 5.78 22.11
C ALA A 511 20.20 5.75 21.09
N LEU A 512 20.16 4.84 20.11
CA LEU A 512 21.28 4.58 19.20
C LEU A 512 21.04 5.06 17.76
N GLY A 513 19.85 4.87 17.23
CA GLY A 513 19.47 5.18 15.86
C GLY A 513 19.25 6.65 15.59
N GLN A 514 19.28 6.99 14.31
CA GLN A 514 19.01 8.32 13.75
C GLN A 514 17.98 8.22 12.62
N GLY A 515 16.95 7.40 12.84
CA GLY A 515 15.85 7.14 11.90
C GLY A 515 14.72 6.36 12.57
N SER A 516 13.65 6.13 11.81
CA SER A 516 12.43 5.43 12.25
C SER A 516 12.70 4.01 12.74
N PHE A 517 11.75 3.49 13.55
CA PHE A 517 11.76 2.12 14.01
C PHE A 517 11.11 1.22 12.95
N MET A 518 11.93 0.63 12.08
CA MET A 518 11.45 -0.23 11.01
C MET A 518 11.01 -1.61 11.50
N GLN A 519 9.83 -2.05 11.08
CA GLN A 519 9.38 -3.44 11.11
C GLN A 519 9.54 -4.09 9.74
N PHE A 520 9.91 -5.37 9.72
CA PHE A 520 10.11 -6.11 8.47
C PHE A 520 8.89 -6.04 7.54
N VAL A 521 7.72 -6.47 8.01
CA VAL A 521 6.45 -6.26 7.29
C VAL A 521 5.28 -5.96 8.23
N GLU A 522 4.33 -5.15 7.76
CA GLU A 522 3.13 -4.73 8.48
C GLU A 522 2.20 -5.90 8.81
N SER A 523 2.10 -6.85 7.88
CA SER A 523 1.22 -8.00 8.00
C SER A 523 1.75 -9.22 7.24
N GLY A 524 1.49 -10.42 7.74
CA GLY A 524 1.89 -11.64 7.06
C GLY A 524 1.58 -12.88 7.91
N PRO A 525 0.93 -13.91 7.33
CA PRO A 525 0.70 -15.14 8.07
C PRO A 525 2.04 -15.83 8.37
N PRO A 526 2.13 -16.59 9.48
CA PRO A 526 3.19 -17.58 9.66
C PRO A 526 3.26 -18.51 8.47
N SER A 527 4.48 -18.87 8.08
CA SER A 527 4.74 -19.86 7.04
C SER A 527 5.68 -20.95 7.57
N GLN A 528 5.96 -21.94 6.74
CA GLN A 528 7.03 -22.92 7.00
C GLN A 528 8.42 -22.29 7.19
N TYR A 529 8.58 -21.00 6.89
CA TYR A 529 9.84 -20.26 7.02
C TYR A 529 9.90 -19.41 8.31
N GLY A 530 8.77 -19.16 8.97
CA GLY A 530 8.72 -18.39 10.22
C GLY A 530 7.52 -17.46 10.32
N SER A 531 7.53 -16.55 11.32
CA SER A 531 6.46 -15.59 11.59
C SER A 531 6.94 -14.14 11.50
N TRP A 532 6.86 -13.57 10.31
CA TRP A 532 7.53 -12.30 10.01
C TRP A 532 6.66 -11.06 10.21
N GLY A 533 5.39 -11.12 9.81
CA GLY A 533 4.51 -9.96 9.88
C GLY A 533 4.14 -9.58 11.30
N LEU A 534 4.02 -8.27 11.57
CA LEU A 534 3.61 -7.76 12.87
C LEU A 534 2.22 -8.29 13.26
N ARG A 535 1.30 -8.31 12.29
CA ARG A 535 -0.09 -8.82 12.36
C ARG A 535 -0.33 -9.94 11.36
N VAL A 536 -1.33 -10.78 11.60
CA VAL A 536 -1.71 -11.88 10.67
C VAL A 536 -3.01 -11.63 9.89
N ASN A 537 -3.79 -10.61 10.23
CA ASN A 537 -4.99 -10.15 9.52
C ASN A 537 -5.34 -8.72 10.02
N PRO A 538 -6.30 -7.99 9.41
CA PRO A 538 -6.57 -6.60 9.79
C PRO A 538 -7.09 -6.43 11.22
N ARG A 539 -7.77 -7.46 11.75
CA ARG A 539 -8.31 -7.50 13.11
C ARG A 539 -7.33 -8.07 14.13
N ASP A 540 -6.15 -8.50 13.69
CA ASP A 540 -5.14 -9.09 14.58
C ASP A 540 -4.41 -8.00 15.36
N ASN A 541 -4.48 -8.06 16.68
CA ASN A 541 -3.88 -7.06 17.55
C ASN A 541 -3.07 -7.70 18.69
N PRO A 542 -1.95 -8.40 18.39
CA PRO A 542 -1.14 -9.06 19.41
C PRO A 542 -0.47 -8.02 20.34
N PRO A 543 -0.05 -8.40 21.57
CA PRO A 543 0.61 -7.51 22.51
C PRO A 543 1.73 -6.64 21.92
N ARG A 544 2.57 -7.21 21.04
CA ARG A 544 3.65 -6.45 20.37
C ARG A 544 3.14 -5.39 19.39
N ALA A 545 2.03 -5.64 18.69
CA ALA A 545 1.44 -4.67 17.76
C ALA A 545 0.83 -3.50 18.54
N ARG A 546 0.05 -3.80 19.59
CA ARG A 546 -0.50 -2.78 20.51
C ARG A 546 0.59 -1.89 21.09
N LEU A 547 1.70 -2.49 21.51
CA LEU A 547 2.83 -1.77 22.05
C LEU A 547 3.43 -0.81 21.01
N LEU A 548 3.72 -1.29 19.80
CA LEU A 548 4.29 -0.43 18.76
C LEU A 548 3.34 0.69 18.32
N ASP A 549 2.04 0.41 18.22
CA ASP A 549 1.04 1.45 17.92
C ASP A 549 0.98 2.50 19.02
N GLN A 550 1.06 2.08 20.28
CA GLN A 550 1.13 3.00 21.42
C GLN A 550 2.41 3.84 21.37
N LEU A 551 3.56 3.21 21.19
CA LEU A 551 4.85 3.90 21.14
C LEU A 551 4.91 4.88 19.96
N ASN A 552 4.32 4.55 18.82
CA ASN A 552 4.23 5.44 17.67
C ASN A 552 3.44 6.72 17.98
N ARG A 553 2.35 6.60 18.75
CA ARG A 553 1.54 7.76 19.18
C ARG A 553 2.19 8.59 20.29
N GLU A 554 2.93 7.95 21.18
CA GLU A 554 3.42 8.58 22.41
C GLU A 554 4.88 9.05 22.32
N THR A 555 5.63 8.59 21.31
CA THR A 555 7.06 8.91 21.15
C THR A 555 7.26 9.77 19.90
N PRO A 556 7.51 11.08 20.05
CA PRO A 556 7.94 11.92 18.95
C PRO A 556 9.23 11.39 18.31
N ALA A 557 9.44 11.70 17.03
CA ALA A 557 10.68 11.37 16.35
C ALA A 557 11.91 11.94 17.11
N TRP A 558 12.85 11.07 17.46
CA TRP A 558 14.02 11.42 18.29
C TRP A 558 15.26 11.84 17.48
N TRP A 559 15.23 11.71 16.16
CA TRP A 559 16.36 12.01 15.28
C TRP A 559 16.20 13.31 14.50
N GLU A 560 14.96 13.74 14.26
CA GLU A 560 14.58 14.99 13.63
C GLU A 560 13.14 15.32 14.05
N SER A 561 12.72 16.57 13.87
CA SER A 561 11.29 16.91 13.97
C SER A 561 10.81 17.40 12.62
N ARG A 562 9.81 16.70 12.08
CA ARG A 562 9.05 17.10 10.88
C ARG A 562 7.55 17.14 11.20
N ALA A 563 7.23 17.41 12.47
CA ALA A 563 5.86 17.44 12.98
C ALA A 563 4.97 18.38 12.16
N GLY A 564 3.73 17.97 11.94
CA GLY A 564 2.69 18.77 11.30
C GLY A 564 1.92 17.97 10.26
N SER A 565 1.33 18.66 9.29
CA SER A 565 0.45 18.06 8.27
C SER A 565 1.16 17.11 7.30
N HIS A 566 2.49 16.96 7.38
CA HIS A 566 3.30 16.20 6.42
C HIS A 566 3.01 14.70 6.46
N PHE A 567 2.74 14.17 7.66
CA PHE A 567 2.44 12.75 7.91
C PHE A 567 0.96 12.48 8.18
N GLN A 568 0.14 13.51 8.00
CA GLN A 568 -1.29 13.43 8.11
C GLN A 568 -1.90 13.25 6.72
N HIS A 569 -3.01 12.55 6.67
CA HIS A 569 -3.70 12.18 5.44
C HIS A 569 -5.14 12.73 5.41
N GLY A 570 -5.80 12.60 4.26
CA GLY A 570 -7.19 13.00 4.12
C GLY A 570 -8.16 12.00 4.75
N ALA A 571 -9.44 12.20 4.48
CA ALA A 571 -10.56 11.50 5.04
C ALA A 571 -11.41 10.81 3.96
N VAL A 572 -12.00 9.67 4.34
CA VAL A 572 -13.15 9.11 3.63
C VAL A 572 -14.42 9.65 4.29
N VAL A 573 -15.26 10.33 3.53
CA VAL A 573 -16.49 10.97 3.99
C VAL A 573 -17.66 10.33 3.25
N SER A 574 -18.63 9.81 4.00
CA SER A 574 -19.81 9.16 3.42
C SER A 574 -21.08 9.85 3.89
N GLY A 575 -21.91 10.28 2.95
CA GLY A 575 -23.27 10.73 3.17
C GLY A 575 -24.26 9.57 3.25
N SER A 576 -25.54 9.92 3.23
CA SER A 576 -26.68 9.03 3.35
C SER A 576 -27.55 9.09 2.10
N ASP A 577 -28.84 8.74 2.19
CA ASP A 577 -29.80 8.89 1.08
C ASP A 577 -30.49 10.29 1.11
N ALA A 578 -29.94 11.23 1.87
CA ALA A 578 -30.47 12.58 2.05
C ALA A 578 -29.52 13.61 1.44
N ALA A 579 -30.08 14.71 0.94
CA ALA A 579 -29.28 15.85 0.45
C ALA A 579 -28.41 16.43 1.58
N GLU A 580 -27.09 16.35 1.41
CA GLU A 580 -26.09 16.73 2.39
C GLU A 580 -25.03 17.68 1.80
N THR A 581 -24.19 18.23 2.67
CA THR A 581 -23.01 18.99 2.29
C THR A 581 -21.79 18.32 2.89
N LEU A 582 -20.95 17.75 2.04
CA LEU A 582 -19.76 17.01 2.43
C LEU A 582 -18.54 17.90 2.16
N VAL A 583 -17.68 18.05 3.16
CA VAL A 583 -16.46 18.85 3.07
C VAL A 583 -15.26 17.94 3.30
N GLY A 584 -14.26 18.00 2.43
CA GLY A 584 -12.99 17.32 2.61
C GLY A 584 -12.01 18.10 3.48
N THR A 585 -10.75 17.70 3.42
CA THR A 585 -9.62 18.23 4.17
C THR A 585 -8.74 19.08 3.24
N ALA A 586 -7.43 19.10 3.49
CA ALA A 586 -6.42 19.74 2.64
C ALA A 586 -5.41 18.74 2.07
N ALA A 587 -5.78 17.46 2.03
CA ALA A 587 -5.03 16.34 1.49
C ALA A 587 -5.97 15.50 0.60
N GLU A 588 -5.49 14.42 -0.01
CA GLU A 588 -6.34 13.51 -0.82
C GLU A 588 -7.47 12.90 0.02
N ASP A 589 -8.71 13.24 -0.32
CA ASP A 589 -9.95 12.83 0.30
C ASP A 589 -10.81 11.95 -0.62
N TYR A 590 -11.70 11.15 -0.03
CA TYR A 590 -12.76 10.48 -0.77
C TYR A 590 -14.14 10.92 -0.28
N LEU A 591 -14.90 11.62 -1.12
CA LEU A 591 -16.27 12.06 -0.83
C LEU A 591 -17.29 11.17 -1.53
N LEU A 592 -18.13 10.49 -0.74
CA LEU A 592 -19.18 9.59 -1.21
C LEU A 592 -20.54 10.19 -0.81
N GLY A 593 -21.24 10.84 -1.74
CA GLY A 593 -22.52 11.52 -1.48
C GLY A 593 -23.60 10.53 -1.04
N GLY A 594 -23.81 9.49 -1.84
CA GLY A 594 -24.78 8.44 -1.52
C GLY A 594 -26.02 8.61 -2.37
N GLY A 595 -27.14 8.99 -1.77
CA GLY A 595 -28.35 9.36 -2.48
C GLY A 595 -28.85 10.74 -2.03
N GLY A 596 -29.68 11.39 -2.85
CA GLY A 596 -30.10 12.78 -2.62
C GLY A 596 -29.26 13.75 -3.45
N ASP A 597 -29.62 15.03 -3.42
CA ASP A 597 -28.92 16.06 -4.20
C ASP A 597 -27.81 16.69 -3.33
N ASP A 598 -26.58 16.22 -3.46
CA ASP A 598 -25.47 16.57 -2.57
C ASP A 598 -24.63 17.77 -3.06
N VAL A 599 -24.01 18.46 -2.09
CA VAL A 599 -22.97 19.45 -2.35
C VAL A 599 -21.64 18.96 -1.81
N LEU A 600 -20.67 18.75 -2.71
CA LEU A 600 -19.39 18.13 -2.44
C LEU A 600 -18.28 19.19 -2.55
N LEU A 601 -17.60 19.46 -1.43
CA LEU A 601 -16.50 20.42 -1.33
C LEU A 601 -15.19 19.66 -1.06
N PRO A 602 -14.48 19.18 -2.10
CA PRO A 602 -13.31 18.30 -1.93
C PRO A 602 -12.18 18.99 -1.16
N GLY A 603 -11.86 20.25 -1.51
CA GLY A 603 -10.73 20.97 -0.91
C GLY A 603 -9.52 20.94 -1.85
N PRO A 604 -8.32 21.23 -1.33
CA PRO A 604 -7.06 20.91 -1.98
C PRO A 604 -6.68 19.44 -1.76
N GLY A 605 -6.08 18.81 -2.76
CA GLY A 605 -5.79 17.37 -2.77
C GLY A 605 -5.99 16.82 -4.18
N ASP A 606 -5.56 15.58 -4.42
CA ASP A 606 -5.98 14.82 -5.59
C ASP A 606 -7.20 13.99 -5.18
N ASP A 607 -8.39 14.58 -5.18
CA ASP A 607 -9.54 14.02 -4.47
C ASP A 607 -10.38 13.04 -5.30
N GLY A 608 -10.96 12.03 -4.64
CA GLY A 608 -11.88 11.09 -5.25
C GLY A 608 -13.34 11.37 -4.88
N ILE A 609 -14.20 11.64 -5.85
CA ILE A 609 -15.60 11.98 -5.61
C ILE A 609 -16.51 10.96 -6.28
N ASN A 610 -17.52 10.51 -5.53
CA ASN A 610 -18.67 9.77 -6.03
C ASN A 610 -19.94 10.46 -5.52
N GLY A 611 -20.65 11.20 -6.38
CA GLY A 611 -21.90 11.88 -6.00
C GLY A 611 -22.98 10.86 -5.63
N GLY A 612 -23.28 9.97 -6.57
CA GLY A 612 -24.13 8.82 -6.32
C GLY A 612 -25.48 8.95 -7.02
N GLU A 613 -26.58 8.76 -6.30
CA GLU A 613 -27.94 8.91 -6.84
C GLU A 613 -28.50 10.30 -6.53
N GLY A 614 -28.65 11.16 -7.52
CA GLY A 614 -29.24 12.48 -7.30
C GLY A 614 -28.85 13.46 -8.40
N GLU A 615 -29.02 14.74 -8.14
CA GLU A 615 -28.31 15.81 -8.85
C GLU A 615 -27.23 16.40 -7.92
N ASP A 616 -26.00 15.94 -8.11
CA ASP A 616 -24.87 16.28 -7.23
C ASP A 616 -24.02 17.42 -7.80
N VAL A 617 -23.56 18.31 -6.92
CA VAL A 617 -22.76 19.48 -7.26
C VAL A 617 -21.39 19.41 -6.60
N VAL A 618 -20.32 19.44 -7.42
CA VAL A 618 -18.94 19.60 -6.94
C VAL A 618 -18.55 21.06 -6.96
N VAL A 619 -18.13 21.60 -5.82
CA VAL A 619 -17.75 23.01 -5.68
C VAL A 619 -16.24 23.16 -5.71
N LEU A 620 -15.76 23.88 -6.72
CA LEU A 620 -14.35 24.12 -6.98
C LEU A 620 -13.95 25.52 -6.49
N ALA A 621 -12.78 25.62 -5.86
CA ALA A 621 -12.32 26.85 -5.20
C ALA A 621 -11.86 27.98 -6.15
N GLY A 622 -11.65 27.69 -7.44
CA GLY A 622 -11.19 28.66 -8.43
C GLY A 622 -12.24 29.01 -9.49
N ASP A 623 -11.88 29.97 -10.35
CA ASP A 623 -12.70 30.37 -11.50
C ASP A 623 -12.55 29.35 -12.66
N PRO A 624 -13.55 29.25 -13.57
CA PRO A 624 -13.55 28.25 -14.64
C PRO A 624 -12.26 28.19 -15.48
N PRO A 625 -11.63 29.32 -15.91
CA PRO A 625 -10.42 29.27 -16.76
C PRO A 625 -9.21 28.54 -16.12
N ALA A 626 -9.20 28.38 -14.80
CA ALA A 626 -8.15 27.70 -14.06
C ALA A 626 -8.22 26.17 -14.15
N TYR A 627 -9.35 25.62 -14.62
CA TYR A 627 -9.59 24.18 -14.63
C TYR A 627 -9.47 23.57 -16.03
N ARG A 628 -9.10 22.30 -16.06
CA ARG A 628 -9.13 21.43 -17.23
C ARG A 628 -9.93 20.18 -16.88
N LEU A 629 -10.77 19.76 -17.82
CA LEU A 629 -11.63 18.58 -17.68
C LEU A 629 -11.25 17.57 -18.76
N SER A 630 -11.12 16.30 -18.40
CA SER A 630 -10.97 15.19 -19.35
C SER A 630 -11.81 13.99 -18.92
N ARG A 631 -12.16 13.11 -19.87
CA ARG A 631 -12.79 11.84 -19.53
C ARG A 631 -11.74 10.87 -19.00
N ALA A 632 -12.07 10.16 -17.93
CA ALA A 632 -11.20 9.16 -17.32
C ALA A 632 -12.03 7.94 -16.88
N GLY A 633 -11.90 6.83 -17.61
CA GLY A 633 -12.73 5.64 -17.38
C GLY A 633 -14.22 5.96 -17.47
N GLU A 634 -14.98 5.65 -16.42
CA GLU A 634 -16.42 5.92 -16.30
C GLU A 634 -16.73 7.33 -15.77
N GLY A 635 -15.70 8.10 -15.40
CA GLY A 635 -15.83 9.42 -14.78
C GLY A 635 -15.06 10.51 -15.53
N TYR A 636 -14.71 11.56 -14.79
CA TYR A 636 -13.97 12.71 -15.28
C TYR A 636 -12.77 13.01 -14.38
N LEU A 637 -11.69 13.50 -14.98
CA LEU A 637 -10.58 14.10 -14.26
C LEU A 637 -10.69 15.63 -14.36
N VAL A 638 -10.65 16.31 -13.22
CA VAL A 638 -10.63 17.78 -13.12
C VAL A 638 -9.28 18.21 -12.56
N SER A 639 -8.47 18.88 -13.36
CA SER A 639 -7.18 19.41 -12.93
C SER A 639 -7.26 20.93 -12.74
N GLY A 640 -6.79 21.44 -11.61
CA GLY A 640 -6.80 22.88 -11.33
C GLY A 640 -5.88 23.28 -10.18
N PRO A 641 -6.07 24.49 -9.60
CA PRO A 641 -5.22 25.01 -8.53
C PRO A 641 -5.25 24.19 -7.22
N GLY A 642 -6.27 23.36 -7.02
CA GLY A 642 -6.42 22.50 -5.84
C GLY A 642 -5.72 21.15 -5.95
N GLY A 643 -5.36 20.72 -7.16
CA GLY A 643 -4.91 19.35 -7.44
C GLY A 643 -5.67 18.74 -8.61
N ARG A 644 -5.74 17.41 -8.64
CA ARG A 644 -6.38 16.61 -9.69
C ARG A 644 -7.46 15.71 -9.11
N ASP A 645 -8.72 16.12 -9.30
CA ASP A 645 -9.87 15.41 -8.73
C ASP A 645 -10.45 14.41 -9.73
N TYR A 646 -10.79 13.21 -9.26
CA TYR A 646 -11.55 12.22 -10.00
C TYR A 646 -13.03 12.27 -9.63
N LEU A 647 -13.90 12.49 -10.61
CA LEU A 647 -15.35 12.64 -10.42
C LEU A 647 -16.10 11.48 -11.06
N PHE A 648 -16.88 10.78 -10.26
CA PHE A 648 -17.83 9.76 -10.69
C PHE A 648 -19.24 10.12 -10.22
N ALA A 649 -20.24 9.88 -11.07
CA ALA A 649 -21.65 10.13 -10.75
C ALA A 649 -21.90 11.49 -10.09
N ALA A 650 -21.32 12.55 -10.66
CA ALA A 650 -21.61 13.93 -10.31
C ALA A 650 -22.10 14.65 -11.57
N GLU A 651 -23.14 15.45 -11.45
CA GLU A 651 -23.83 16.07 -12.57
C GLU A 651 -23.28 17.47 -12.88
N LEU A 652 -22.95 18.23 -11.84
CA LEU A 652 -22.66 19.66 -11.96
C LEU A 652 -21.32 20.04 -11.32
N LEU A 653 -20.62 20.96 -11.98
CA LEU A 653 -19.52 21.73 -11.39
C LEU A 653 -20.01 23.13 -11.03
N GLN A 654 -19.64 23.63 -9.86
CA GLN A 654 -19.79 25.03 -9.46
C GLN A 654 -18.41 25.65 -9.18
N PHE A 655 -18.19 26.87 -9.67
CA PHE A 655 -16.92 27.59 -9.52
C PHE A 655 -17.03 28.74 -8.50
N ALA A 656 -15.88 29.35 -8.17
CA ALA A 656 -15.80 30.44 -7.21
C ALA A 656 -16.62 31.70 -7.60
N ASP A 657 -16.81 31.94 -8.90
CA ASP A 657 -17.66 33.00 -9.44
C ASP A 657 -19.16 32.66 -9.43
N ALA A 658 -19.53 31.54 -8.81
CA ALA A 658 -20.86 30.93 -8.76
C ALA A 658 -21.42 30.49 -10.12
N SER A 659 -20.63 30.51 -11.20
CA SER A 659 -21.01 29.88 -12.45
C SER A 659 -21.08 28.36 -12.28
N ARG A 660 -21.95 27.73 -13.09
CA ARG A 660 -22.15 26.28 -13.11
C ARG A 660 -22.07 25.73 -14.52
N CYS A 661 -21.67 24.47 -14.62
CA CYS A 661 -21.77 23.72 -15.87
C CYS A 661 -22.07 22.25 -15.62
N ALA A 662 -22.72 21.60 -16.58
CA ALA A 662 -23.06 20.18 -16.53
C ALA A 662 -21.96 19.31 -17.15
N LEU A 663 -21.58 18.24 -16.44
CA LEU A 663 -20.58 17.27 -16.86
C LEU A 663 -21.07 16.35 -17.99
N ASP A 664 -22.36 16.02 -18.02
CA ASP A 664 -22.97 15.24 -19.10
C ASP A 664 -24.24 15.89 -19.70
N ALA A 665 -24.43 15.72 -21.01
CA ALA A 665 -25.56 16.31 -21.74
C ALA A 665 -26.91 15.67 -21.36
N THR A 666 -26.91 14.52 -20.69
CA THR A 666 -28.13 13.85 -20.20
C THR A 666 -28.68 14.51 -18.92
N ALA A 667 -27.82 15.10 -18.08
CA ALA A 667 -28.21 15.91 -16.91
C ALA A 667 -29.03 17.14 -17.33
N VAL A 668 -28.70 17.72 -18.49
CA VAL A 668 -29.42 18.85 -19.12
C VAL A 668 -30.90 18.52 -19.40
N SER A 669 -31.29 17.24 -19.45
CA SER A 669 -32.64 16.79 -19.82
C SER A 669 -33.58 16.42 -18.67
N ARG A 670 -33.07 16.34 -17.43
CA ARG A 670 -33.89 15.94 -16.25
C ARG A 670 -34.46 17.12 -15.45
N ALA A 671 -34.05 18.35 -15.74
CA ALA A 671 -34.56 19.52 -15.05
C ALA A 671 -35.97 19.91 -15.51
N SER A 672 -36.93 19.87 -14.57
CA SER A 672 -38.22 20.57 -14.66
C SER A 672 -38.15 22.02 -14.15
N ALA A 673 -36.95 22.62 -14.17
CA ALA A 673 -36.66 23.98 -13.69
C ALA A 673 -36.25 24.94 -14.84
N PRO A 674 -36.35 26.28 -14.68
CA PRO A 674 -36.45 27.21 -15.81
C PRO A 674 -35.17 27.54 -16.58
N GLN A 675 -33.99 27.03 -16.22
CA GLN A 675 -32.75 27.18 -16.99
C GLN A 675 -31.87 25.95 -16.79
N ALA A 676 -31.67 25.15 -17.83
CA ALA A 676 -30.70 24.06 -17.80
C ALA A 676 -29.28 24.64 -17.83
N GLU A 677 -28.39 24.11 -17.00
CA GLU A 677 -26.99 24.57 -16.94
C GLU A 677 -26.25 24.28 -18.27
N PRO A 678 -25.35 25.17 -18.71
CA PRO A 678 -24.59 24.95 -19.93
C PRO A 678 -23.64 23.76 -19.77
N PRO A 679 -23.31 23.02 -20.84
CA PRO A 679 -22.33 21.94 -20.75
C PRO A 679 -20.93 22.51 -20.43
N CYS A 680 -20.09 21.75 -19.72
CA CYS A 680 -18.70 22.10 -19.42
C CYS A 680 -17.75 22.09 -20.64
N ALA A 681 -18.26 22.35 -21.85
CA ALA A 681 -17.54 22.24 -23.11
C ALA A 681 -16.31 23.15 -23.20
N GLY A 682 -16.30 24.30 -22.51
CA GLY A 682 -15.17 25.22 -22.47
C GLY A 682 -13.98 24.74 -21.63
N LEU A 683 -14.14 23.68 -20.83
CA LEU A 683 -13.11 23.12 -19.96
C LEU A 683 -12.51 21.82 -20.50
N LEU A 684 -13.20 21.16 -21.44
CA LEU A 684 -12.76 19.91 -22.03
C LEU A 684 -11.44 20.13 -22.79
N ALA A 685 -10.38 19.48 -22.32
CA ALA A 685 -9.14 19.39 -23.08
C ALA A 685 -9.41 18.59 -24.37
N CYS A 686 -8.93 19.08 -25.52
CA CYS A 686 -8.97 18.31 -26.76
C CYS A 686 -8.17 17.01 -26.56
N ALA A 687 -8.82 15.86 -26.75
CA ALA A 687 -8.24 14.53 -26.55
C ALA A 687 -6.97 14.23 -27.38
N ASP A 688 -6.68 15.05 -28.41
CA ASP A 688 -5.54 14.90 -29.32
C ASP A 688 -4.38 15.88 -29.04
N CYS A 689 -4.44 16.72 -28.01
CA CYS A 689 -3.41 17.75 -27.78
C CYS A 689 -2.18 17.27 -27.00
N ASP A 690 -2.26 16.13 -26.30
CA ASP A 690 -1.17 15.64 -25.43
C ASP A 690 -0.17 14.70 -26.14
N ALA A 691 -0.29 14.51 -27.45
CA ALA A 691 0.68 13.73 -28.24
C ALA A 691 1.87 14.56 -28.77
N ALA A 692 1.99 15.85 -28.42
CA ALA A 692 3.09 16.69 -28.85
C ALA A 692 3.85 17.27 -27.65
N GLY A 693 4.95 16.61 -27.28
CA GLY A 693 5.98 17.20 -26.44
C GLY A 693 6.46 18.55 -26.99
N PRO A 694 7.09 19.40 -26.16
CA PRO A 694 7.43 20.75 -26.55
C PRO A 694 8.38 20.73 -27.76
N ALA A 695 7.86 21.20 -28.89
CA ALA A 695 8.67 21.45 -30.07
C ALA A 695 9.77 22.45 -29.72
N HIS A 696 11.02 22.03 -29.90
CA HIS A 696 12.19 22.91 -29.92
C HIS A 696 11.93 24.11 -30.85
N ALA A 697 11.62 25.27 -30.26
CA ALA A 697 11.73 26.54 -30.95
C ALA A 697 13.19 27.00 -30.88
N GLY A 698 13.89 26.90 -32.00
CA GLY A 698 15.30 27.25 -32.11
C GLY A 698 15.58 28.74 -31.96
N ARG A 699 16.65 29.06 -31.23
CA ARG A 699 17.88 29.69 -31.76
C ARG A 699 18.99 29.64 -30.72
#